data_AF-A0AAN1VZE8-F1
#
_entry.id   AF-A0AAN1VZE8-F1
#
_cell.length_a   1.000
_cell.length_b   1.000
_cell.length_c   1.000
_cell.angle_alpha   90.00
_cell.angle_beta   90.00
_cell.angle_gamma   90.00
#
_symmetry.space_group_name_H-M   'P 1'
#
loop_
_entity.id
_entity.type
_entity.pdbx_description
1 polymer ?
#
loop_
_entity_poly.entity_id
_entity_poly.type
_entity_poly.pdbx_seq_one_letter_code
_entity_poly.pdbx_strand_id
1 'polypeptide(L)'
;MAIALASKFRALFCIGLLGLIGNAWAAEVRVGVYENSPKIFTDAKGIPSGILIDILKAIADKEGWQLSYVRCEWEACLKKLETGGIDLMPDVAYSADRDRHFDFHATPALYSWSQLYRRSDVEISSILDLKGRRIALLGGGIQEKAFADMLAGFNIDAQLIRTRTVEDAFRLTQSGQADAAISNQYYGEFHKFKFNLVETPIIFQPARLYYATAQGRRADLLNGIEKHLSAWHNDPDSPYFAIIKRWGGQAPEAFIPPVLWEALIAAIGLLLAAMLGVVVLRRQVRAKTRELSLSNAELRRSSGLYAALSQCNKAIVHSANETELYPRICRSAVESGGMKMAWVGKVDAQTRQVTPVASFGTGTEYLENLRIPLDGDDPAAQGPTATSLRENKPFWCQDFAHDPATAPWHERGAHFGWGASASIPLSCRGAVVGALTLYAGEPNAFDEAARDLLLEMGMDISFALDRFASEAEREEIEKSLVQLSQAVEQSPDTVIITDLDANIQYANQTFTNVTGYTAGEVIGSNPRIFKSDKTPQKTYDDMWAHLTRGELWRGELINRRKDGSEHVESATIFPVRQSDGRITNYLAIKEDITEKRQNEERIESLAHFDQLTGLPNRVLLDDRFKFAISLAQRSGEKLAVMYLDLDNFKTINDTLGHSIGDQLLMEVAKRLKATLREEDTVSRQGGDEFFLVLPGTDENGAANVATKLMEAVSRPCQIEQHELVSTASIGIAVYPHDGEDFEMLFKNADAAMFRAKQDGRNNFRFFTPEMQTHSVRILQLSSALRHALARNQLQLQYQPQVSIRDGRIIGAEALLRWQHPEFGLVSPAEFIPLAENNGQIVQIGEWVLNTATRQLKEWMDQGLPPMVMAVNLSAAQFRQPNLVDRVTRILGEAGLAHQYLELELTEAVAMHDPLAAIKTMDELHACGIHMSIDDFGTGYSSLSYFKRFKVYKLKIDQSFVRDITRDPDDKAIVTAIINLARSLGIRTIAEGVETSEQLAYLRQVGCDEVQGYYFSEPLPAESFAAYLKEQK
;
A
#
# COMPACT_ATOMS: atom_id res chain seq x y z
N MET A 1 -74.25 30.41 24.07
CA MET A 1 -74.14 31.76 23.47
C MET A 1 -72.67 32.14 23.51
N ALA A 2 -71.88 32.26 22.45
CA ALA A 2 -71.91 31.87 21.03
C ALA A 2 -70.44 32.09 20.59
N ILE A 3 -69.71 31.18 19.94
CA ILE A 3 -69.61 30.91 18.48
C ILE A 3 -68.43 29.90 18.37
N ALA A 4 -68.36 28.82 17.60
CA ALA A 4 -69.28 28.02 16.77
C ALA A 4 -68.51 26.70 16.48
N LEU A 5 -69.00 25.51 16.87
CA LEU A 5 -69.74 24.54 16.03
C LEU A 5 -69.38 24.50 14.53
N ALA A 6 -68.54 23.54 14.15
CA ALA A 6 -68.62 22.82 12.87
C ALA A 6 -67.84 21.49 12.97
N SER A 7 -68.41 20.48 13.64
CA SER A 7 -67.85 19.13 13.64
C SER A 7 -68.96 18.09 13.54
N LYS A 8 -68.91 17.34 12.42
CA LYS A 8 -69.70 16.15 12.01
C LYS A 8 -70.91 16.39 11.08
N PHE A 9 -70.84 15.68 9.94
CA PHE A 9 -71.85 15.31 8.93
C PHE A 9 -72.03 16.12 7.63
N ARG A 10 -71.36 15.66 6.55
CA ARG A 10 -71.87 15.35 5.18
C ARG A 10 -70.68 14.83 4.35
N ALA A 11 -70.59 13.54 4.01
CA ALA A 11 -71.29 12.78 2.96
C ALA A 11 -70.48 12.68 1.64
N LEU A 12 -70.12 11.43 1.31
CA LEU A 12 -69.92 10.77 0.01
C LEU A 12 -69.32 11.50 -1.22
N PHE A 13 -68.40 10.77 -1.87
CA PHE A 13 -68.05 10.73 -3.30
C PHE A 13 -67.17 11.86 -3.89
N CYS A 14 -65.88 11.56 -4.11
CA CYS A 14 -65.28 11.37 -5.45
C CYS A 14 -63.74 11.40 -5.41
N ILE A 15 -63.14 10.22 -5.60
CA ILE A 15 -62.00 9.88 -6.48
C ILE A 15 -60.96 10.98 -6.76
N GLY A 16 -59.68 10.72 -6.44
CA GLY A 16 -58.58 11.52 -6.98
C GLY A 16 -57.16 11.19 -6.51
N LEU A 17 -56.60 10.08 -6.99
CA LEU A 17 -55.17 9.77 -7.17
C LEU A 17 -54.23 9.52 -5.96
N LEU A 18 -53.50 8.40 -6.11
CA LEU A 18 -52.21 8.02 -5.50
C LEU A 18 -52.22 7.44 -4.08
N GLY A 19 -53.01 6.38 -3.90
CA GLY A 19 -52.81 5.37 -2.86
C GLY A 19 -52.19 4.09 -3.45
N LEU A 20 -50.96 4.17 -3.94
CA LEU A 20 -50.07 3.03 -4.19
C LEU A 20 -48.74 3.33 -3.49
N ILE A 21 -48.75 3.39 -2.17
CA ILE A 21 -47.51 3.18 -1.41
C ILE A 21 -47.35 1.67 -1.34
N GLY A 22 -46.69 1.13 -2.36
CA GLY A 22 -46.14 -0.21 -2.29
C GLY A 22 -45.22 -0.27 -1.07
N ASN A 23 -45.46 -1.26 -0.20
CA ASN A 23 -44.43 -1.74 0.70
C ASN A 23 -43.23 -2.14 -0.17
N ALA A 24 -42.23 -1.26 -0.28
CA ALA A 24 -40.92 -1.65 -0.78
C ALA A 24 -40.32 -2.58 0.29
N TRP A 25 -40.43 -3.89 0.07
CA TRP A 25 -39.71 -4.87 0.87
C TRP A 25 -38.23 -4.54 0.74
N ALA A 26 -37.57 -4.26 1.88
CA ALA A 26 -36.13 -4.04 1.91
C ALA A 26 -35.43 -5.24 1.27
N ALA A 27 -34.59 -5.00 0.27
CA ALA A 27 -33.92 -6.08 -0.44
C ALA A 27 -32.97 -6.81 0.52
N GLU A 28 -33.23 -8.09 0.78
CA GLU A 28 -32.31 -8.94 1.54
C GLU A 28 -31.04 -9.20 0.69
N VAL A 29 -29.87 -9.01 1.30
CA VAL A 29 -28.56 -9.20 0.66
C VAL A 29 -27.80 -10.27 1.45
N ARG A 30 -27.56 -11.42 0.83
CA ARG A 30 -26.78 -12.50 1.44
C ARG A 30 -25.29 -12.26 1.23
N VAL A 31 -24.55 -12.01 2.31
CA VAL A 31 -23.13 -11.63 2.28
C VAL A 31 -22.27 -12.77 2.79
N GLY A 32 -21.24 -13.16 2.03
CA GLY A 32 -20.25 -14.15 2.49
C GLY A 32 -19.35 -13.62 3.60
N VAL A 33 -19.11 -14.41 4.64
CA VAL A 33 -18.23 -14.05 5.76
C VAL A 33 -17.29 -15.21 6.10
N TYR A 34 -16.01 -14.90 6.27
CA TYR A 34 -14.94 -15.82 6.63
C TYR A 34 -13.93 -15.13 7.57
N GLU A 35 -12.99 -15.87 8.13
CA GLU A 35 -12.04 -15.34 9.12
C GLU A 35 -10.79 -14.75 8.44
N ASN A 36 -10.72 -13.42 8.40
CA ASN A 36 -9.58 -12.61 7.93
C ASN A 36 -9.51 -11.26 8.68
N SER A 37 -9.33 -11.35 10.01
CA SER A 37 -9.26 -10.16 10.87
C SER A 37 -8.13 -9.20 10.46
N PRO A 38 -8.28 -7.87 10.59
CA PRO A 38 -9.49 -7.13 10.95
C PRO A 38 -10.38 -6.77 9.75
N LYS A 39 -10.11 -7.30 8.54
CA LYS A 39 -10.87 -6.95 7.32
C LYS A 39 -12.29 -7.50 7.35
N ILE A 40 -12.40 -8.78 7.67
CA ILE A 40 -13.65 -9.52 7.84
C ILE A 40 -13.40 -10.56 8.92
N PHE A 41 -14.20 -10.61 9.97
CA PHE A 41 -14.14 -11.67 10.97
C PHE A 41 -15.43 -11.72 11.76
N THR A 42 -15.56 -12.73 12.62
CA THR A 42 -16.66 -12.79 13.58
C THR A 42 -16.18 -12.34 14.95
N ASP A 43 -16.87 -11.37 15.56
CA ASP A 43 -16.54 -10.93 16.91
C ASP A 43 -16.83 -12.01 17.99
N ALA A 44 -16.41 -11.76 19.23
CA ALA A 44 -16.62 -12.67 20.35
C ALA A 44 -18.10 -12.95 20.68
N LYS A 45 -19.04 -12.17 20.15
CA LYS A 45 -20.49 -12.34 20.31
C LYS A 45 -21.11 -13.09 19.12
N GLY A 46 -20.32 -13.51 18.15
CA GLY A 46 -20.81 -14.20 16.96
C GLY A 46 -21.35 -13.27 15.88
N ILE A 47 -21.07 -11.97 15.93
CA ILE A 47 -21.56 -10.99 14.96
C ILE A 47 -20.45 -10.70 13.94
N PRO A 48 -20.73 -10.77 12.62
CA PRO A 48 -19.78 -10.34 11.60
C PRO A 48 -19.36 -8.88 11.77
N SER A 49 -18.06 -8.65 11.80
CA SER A 49 -17.40 -7.36 11.99
C SER A 49 -16.11 -7.29 11.18
N GLY A 50 -15.47 -6.13 11.18
CA GLY A 50 -14.28 -5.83 10.40
C GLY A 50 -14.50 -4.70 9.40
N ILE A 51 -13.41 -4.21 8.84
CA ILE A 51 -13.37 -3.01 7.98
C ILE A 51 -14.41 -3.09 6.86
N LEU A 52 -14.40 -4.17 6.09
CA LEU A 52 -15.28 -4.34 4.93
C LEU A 52 -16.72 -4.65 5.34
N ILE A 53 -16.93 -5.29 6.49
CA ILE A 53 -18.28 -5.51 6.99
C ILE A 53 -18.91 -4.20 7.47
N ASP A 54 -18.13 -3.34 8.13
CA ASP A 54 -18.66 -2.09 8.68
C ASP A 54 -18.84 -1.02 7.59
N ILE A 55 -17.99 -0.99 6.55
CA ILE A 55 -18.23 -0.19 5.35
C ILE A 55 -19.54 -0.64 4.69
N LEU A 56 -19.73 -1.95 4.51
CA LEU A 56 -20.95 -2.48 3.90
C LEU A 56 -22.20 -2.18 4.74
N LYS A 57 -22.12 -2.22 6.07
CA LYS A 57 -23.23 -1.80 6.95
C LYS A 57 -23.59 -0.33 6.74
N ALA A 58 -22.60 0.56 6.69
CA ALA A 58 -22.84 1.97 6.45
C ALA A 58 -23.50 2.23 5.09
N ILE A 59 -23.14 1.45 4.06
CA ILE A 59 -23.77 1.51 2.73
C ILE A 59 -25.20 0.94 2.79
N ALA A 60 -25.38 -0.20 3.45
CA ALA A 60 -26.69 -0.83 3.62
C ALA A 60 -27.68 0.08 4.36
N ASP A 61 -27.24 0.83 5.36
CA ASP A 61 -28.06 1.80 6.08
C ASP A 61 -28.52 2.96 5.18
N LYS A 62 -27.70 3.35 4.19
CA LYS A 62 -28.02 4.42 3.22
C LYS A 62 -28.91 3.94 2.06
N GLU A 63 -28.70 2.72 1.60
CA GLU A 63 -29.44 2.11 0.49
C GLU A 63 -30.65 1.28 0.95
N GLY A 64 -30.87 1.15 2.27
CA GLY A 64 -32.01 0.46 2.87
C GLY A 64 -31.96 -1.07 2.73
N TRP A 65 -30.76 -1.66 2.68
CA TRP A 65 -30.56 -3.11 2.52
C TRP A 65 -30.64 -3.85 3.86
N GLN A 66 -31.22 -5.06 3.86
CA GLN A 66 -31.12 -5.97 5.00
C GLN A 66 -30.03 -7.00 4.75
N LEU A 67 -28.92 -6.90 5.50
CA LEU A 67 -27.78 -7.79 5.36
C LEU A 67 -27.99 -9.10 6.13
N SER A 68 -27.87 -10.22 5.42
CA SER A 68 -27.93 -11.58 5.96
C SER A 68 -26.58 -12.25 5.72
N TYR A 69 -25.92 -12.76 6.76
CA TYR A 69 -24.53 -13.23 6.64
C TYR A 69 -24.45 -14.75 6.52
N VAL A 70 -23.73 -15.24 5.51
CA VAL A 70 -23.50 -16.66 5.27
C VAL A 70 -22.04 -16.98 5.58
N ARG A 71 -21.81 -17.76 6.64
CA ARG A 71 -20.47 -18.20 7.01
C ARG A 71 -20.00 -19.35 6.12
N CYS A 72 -18.78 -19.24 5.62
CA CYS A 72 -18.11 -20.27 4.83
C CYS A 72 -16.60 -20.05 4.83
N GLU A 73 -15.85 -21.10 4.48
CA GLU A 73 -14.45 -20.97 4.09
C GLU A 73 -14.33 -20.15 2.80
N TRP A 74 -13.24 -19.41 2.61
CA TRP A 74 -13.04 -18.49 1.47
C TRP A 74 -13.42 -19.09 0.12
N GLU A 75 -12.85 -20.26 -0.24
CA GLU A 75 -13.13 -20.94 -1.50
C GLU A 75 -14.59 -21.40 -1.63
N ALA A 76 -15.18 -21.84 -0.51
CA ALA A 76 -16.58 -22.23 -0.47
C ALA A 76 -17.52 -21.03 -0.64
N CYS A 77 -17.13 -19.85 -0.12
CA CYS A 77 -17.87 -18.62 -0.33
C CYS A 77 -17.83 -18.17 -1.80
N LEU A 78 -16.66 -18.22 -2.47
CA LEU A 78 -16.55 -17.88 -3.89
C LEU A 78 -17.40 -18.81 -4.76
N LYS A 79 -17.40 -20.12 -4.46
CA LYS A 79 -18.27 -21.08 -5.16
C LYS A 79 -19.76 -20.83 -4.89
N LYS A 80 -20.13 -20.45 -3.67
CA LYS A 80 -21.49 -20.03 -3.33
C LYS A 80 -21.88 -18.73 -4.03
N LEU A 81 -20.95 -17.81 -4.26
CA LEU A 81 -21.20 -16.60 -5.03
C LEU A 81 -21.55 -16.97 -6.47
N GLU A 82 -20.67 -17.74 -7.13
CA GLU A 82 -20.83 -18.16 -8.52
C GLU A 82 -22.15 -18.93 -8.75
N THR A 83 -22.51 -19.80 -7.82
CA THR A 83 -23.75 -20.59 -7.86
C THR A 83 -25.00 -19.82 -7.41
N GLY A 84 -24.86 -18.59 -6.87
CA GLY A 84 -25.97 -17.76 -6.37
C GLY A 84 -26.48 -18.11 -4.96
N GLY A 85 -25.73 -18.90 -4.20
CA GLY A 85 -25.95 -19.16 -2.78
C GLY A 85 -25.65 -17.97 -1.85
N ILE A 86 -24.84 -17.01 -2.31
CA ILE A 86 -24.68 -15.68 -1.70
C ILE A 86 -24.79 -14.62 -2.81
N ASP A 87 -25.19 -13.40 -2.45
CA ASP A 87 -25.42 -12.30 -3.38
C ASP A 87 -24.19 -11.39 -3.52
N LEU A 88 -23.40 -11.25 -2.46
CA LEU A 88 -22.26 -10.34 -2.40
C LEU A 88 -21.10 -10.98 -1.61
N MET A 89 -19.88 -10.89 -2.15
CA MET A 89 -18.67 -11.32 -1.46
C MET A 89 -17.72 -10.14 -1.24
N PRO A 90 -17.40 -9.78 0.01
CA PRO A 90 -16.37 -8.79 0.33
C PRO A 90 -14.95 -9.39 0.26
N ASP A 91 -13.93 -8.52 0.25
CA ASP A 91 -12.48 -8.85 0.29
C ASP A 91 -11.97 -9.62 -0.95
N VAL A 92 -12.59 -9.41 -2.11
CA VAL A 92 -12.20 -10.08 -3.36
C VAL A 92 -11.17 -9.24 -4.11
N ALA A 93 -9.97 -9.78 -4.27
CA ALA A 93 -8.95 -9.19 -5.13
C ALA A 93 -9.27 -9.44 -6.61
N TYR A 94 -9.20 -8.37 -7.40
CA TYR A 94 -9.36 -8.44 -8.86
C TYR A 94 -8.27 -9.31 -9.50
N SER A 95 -8.65 -10.11 -10.50
CA SER A 95 -7.73 -10.84 -11.39
C SER A 95 -8.47 -11.17 -12.68
N ALA A 96 -7.75 -11.25 -13.80
CA ALA A 96 -8.34 -11.55 -15.11
C ALA A 96 -9.11 -12.87 -15.15
N ASP A 97 -8.69 -13.87 -14.37
CA ASP A 97 -9.44 -15.14 -14.27
C ASP A 97 -10.76 -14.96 -13.53
N ARG A 98 -10.79 -14.18 -12.44
CA ARG A 98 -12.01 -13.92 -11.66
C ARG A 98 -13.01 -13.03 -12.37
N ASP A 99 -12.54 -12.11 -13.20
CA ASP A 99 -13.37 -11.23 -14.03
C ASP A 99 -14.24 -12.00 -15.05
N ARG A 100 -13.85 -13.26 -15.36
CA ARG A 100 -14.66 -14.16 -16.18
C ARG A 100 -15.86 -14.75 -15.43
N HIS A 101 -15.87 -14.72 -14.10
CA HIS A 101 -16.87 -15.39 -13.26
C HIS A 101 -17.63 -14.42 -12.35
N PHE A 102 -17.08 -13.23 -12.08
CA PHE A 102 -17.61 -12.26 -11.12
C PHE A 102 -17.58 -10.84 -11.69
N ASP A 103 -18.54 -10.03 -11.27
CA ASP A 103 -18.56 -8.59 -11.56
C ASP A 103 -18.03 -7.80 -10.35
N PHE A 104 -17.40 -6.67 -10.63
CA PHE A 104 -16.77 -5.78 -9.64
C PHE A 104 -17.23 -4.33 -9.84
N HIS A 105 -17.26 -3.56 -8.75
CA HIS A 105 -17.40 -2.10 -8.83
C HIS A 105 -16.04 -1.44 -9.17
N ALA A 106 -16.04 -0.18 -9.61
CA ALA A 106 -14.85 0.48 -10.17
C ALA A 106 -13.88 1.00 -9.09
N THR A 107 -14.41 1.64 -8.05
CA THR A 107 -13.63 2.23 -6.95
C THR A 107 -13.27 1.16 -5.93
N PRO A 108 -11.99 0.82 -5.68
CA PRO A 108 -11.61 -0.20 -4.70
C PRO A 108 -12.20 0.08 -3.32
N ALA A 109 -12.69 -0.96 -2.64
CA ALA A 109 -13.21 -0.83 -1.28
C ALA A 109 -12.08 -0.70 -0.25
N LEU A 110 -10.96 -1.39 -0.49
CA LEU A 110 -9.80 -1.37 0.40
C LEU A 110 -8.52 -1.67 -0.40
N TYR A 111 -7.45 -0.94 -0.14
CA TYR A 111 -6.11 -1.28 -0.63
C TYR A 111 -5.39 -2.10 0.44
N SER A 112 -4.81 -3.24 0.09
CA SER A 112 -4.08 -4.09 1.02
C SER A 112 -2.77 -4.56 0.42
N TRP A 113 -1.71 -4.61 1.22
CA TRP A 113 -0.46 -5.26 0.85
C TRP A 113 0.03 -6.15 2.00
N SER A 114 1.00 -7.01 1.68
CA SER A 114 1.75 -7.80 2.66
C SER A 114 2.99 -7.02 3.09
N GLN A 115 3.37 -7.14 4.36
CA GLN A 115 4.48 -6.41 4.96
C GLN A 115 5.16 -7.26 6.03
N LEU A 116 6.47 -7.06 6.19
CA LEU A 116 7.24 -7.68 7.27
C LEU A 116 7.18 -6.82 8.54
N TYR A 117 7.03 -7.51 9.67
CA TYR A 117 7.05 -6.96 11.03
C TYR A 117 8.17 -7.63 11.80
N ARG A 118 8.97 -6.84 12.50
CA ARG A 118 10.12 -7.31 13.27
C ARG A 118 10.02 -6.83 14.71
N ARG A 119 10.87 -7.33 15.59
CA ARG A 119 11.07 -6.67 16.88
C ARG A 119 11.97 -5.45 16.72
N SER A 120 11.86 -4.49 17.65
CA SER A 120 12.63 -3.25 17.63
C SER A 120 14.15 -3.45 17.68
N ASP A 121 14.63 -4.56 18.29
CA ASP A 121 16.03 -4.94 18.46
C ASP A 121 16.65 -5.68 17.25
N VAL A 122 15.85 -6.06 16.25
CA VAL A 122 16.32 -6.73 15.04
C VAL A 122 16.51 -5.70 13.92
N GLU A 123 17.65 -5.65 13.25
CA GLU A 123 17.84 -4.76 12.10
C GLU A 123 17.41 -5.45 10.80
N ILE A 124 16.24 -5.08 10.29
CA ILE A 124 15.75 -5.42 8.95
C ILE A 124 15.18 -4.14 8.35
N SER A 125 15.90 -3.58 7.39
CA SER A 125 15.63 -2.31 6.72
C SER A 125 15.50 -2.46 5.20
N SER A 126 16.04 -3.54 4.65
CA SER A 126 15.98 -3.88 3.23
C SER A 126 15.75 -5.37 3.04
N ILE A 127 15.33 -5.77 1.84
CA ILE A 127 15.14 -7.19 1.53
C ILE A 127 16.45 -7.99 1.67
N LEU A 128 17.60 -7.36 1.41
CA LEU A 128 18.93 -7.97 1.51
C LEU A 128 19.27 -8.42 2.95
N ASP A 129 18.71 -7.74 3.95
CA ASP A 129 18.93 -8.03 5.37
C ASP A 129 18.28 -9.35 5.81
N LEU A 130 17.44 -9.95 4.95
CA LEU A 130 16.73 -11.19 5.20
C LEU A 130 17.60 -12.44 5.00
N LYS A 131 18.81 -12.31 4.45
CA LYS A 131 19.71 -13.44 4.22
C LYS A 131 20.03 -14.18 5.52
N GLY A 132 19.71 -15.47 5.57
CA GLY A 132 19.89 -16.33 6.73
C GLY A 132 18.96 -16.03 7.92
N ARG A 133 17.99 -15.10 7.77
CA ARG A 133 17.01 -14.77 8.80
C ARG A 133 15.84 -15.74 8.79
N ARG A 134 15.24 -15.93 9.96
CA ARG A 134 14.05 -16.76 10.16
C ARG A 134 12.79 -15.92 10.01
N ILE A 135 12.00 -16.18 8.97
CA ILE A 135 10.81 -15.39 8.65
C ILE A 135 9.57 -16.24 8.88
N ALA A 136 8.75 -15.88 9.87
CA ALA A 136 7.49 -16.55 10.16
C ALA A 136 6.37 -16.08 9.25
N LEU A 137 5.62 -17.01 8.67
CA LEU A 137 4.53 -16.70 7.74
C LEU A 137 3.43 -17.76 7.77
N LEU A 138 2.22 -17.38 7.37
CA LEU A 138 1.09 -18.28 7.25
C LEU A 138 1.31 -19.30 6.13
N GLY A 139 1.40 -20.58 6.48
CA GLY A 139 1.65 -21.66 5.52
C GLY A 139 0.46 -21.92 4.59
N GLY A 140 0.73 -22.14 3.30
CA GLY A 140 -0.28 -22.37 2.26
C GLY A 140 -1.05 -21.12 1.82
N GLY A 141 -0.72 -19.94 2.36
CA GLY A 141 -1.32 -18.67 1.97
C GLY A 141 -0.72 -18.11 0.68
N ILE A 142 -1.45 -17.21 0.02
CA ILE A 142 -0.96 -16.49 -1.19
C ILE A 142 0.35 -15.74 -0.90
N GLN A 143 0.52 -15.27 0.35
CA GLN A 143 1.71 -14.57 0.82
C GLN A 143 2.97 -15.45 0.79
N GLU A 144 2.87 -16.76 1.01
CA GLU A 144 4.01 -17.67 0.99
C GLU A 144 4.63 -17.74 -0.40
N LYS A 145 3.80 -17.97 -1.42
CA LYS A 145 4.27 -18.05 -2.81
C LYS A 145 4.82 -16.71 -3.28
N ALA A 146 4.08 -15.62 -3.06
CA ALA A 146 4.51 -14.29 -3.47
C ALA A 146 5.83 -13.86 -2.80
N PHE A 147 6.01 -14.19 -1.52
CA PHE A 147 7.26 -13.90 -0.80
C PHE A 147 8.40 -14.82 -1.24
N ALA A 148 8.13 -16.10 -1.51
CA ALA A 148 9.13 -17.02 -2.05
C ALA A 148 9.57 -16.59 -3.46
N ASP A 149 8.65 -16.17 -4.32
CA ASP A 149 8.93 -15.62 -5.66
C ASP A 149 9.76 -14.32 -5.54
N MET A 150 9.44 -13.46 -4.57
CA MET A 150 10.22 -12.26 -4.26
C MET A 150 11.65 -12.61 -3.81
N LEU A 151 11.82 -13.52 -2.84
CA LEU A 151 13.13 -13.98 -2.38
C LEU A 151 13.93 -14.64 -3.51
N ALA A 152 13.27 -15.45 -4.34
CA ALA A 152 13.88 -16.08 -5.52
C ALA A 152 14.33 -15.03 -6.55
N GLY A 153 13.53 -13.97 -6.76
CA GLY A 153 13.86 -12.86 -7.64
C GLY A 153 15.11 -12.08 -7.21
N PHE A 154 15.42 -12.04 -5.91
CA PHE A 154 16.62 -11.41 -5.35
C PHE A 154 17.73 -12.41 -4.96
N ASN A 155 17.53 -13.72 -5.21
CA ASN A 155 18.41 -14.81 -4.80
C ASN A 155 18.79 -14.79 -3.29
N ILE A 156 17.82 -14.52 -2.43
CA ILE A 156 18.00 -14.42 -0.97
C ILE A 156 17.53 -15.70 -0.32
N ASP A 157 18.47 -16.42 0.31
CA ASP A 157 18.15 -17.59 1.11
C ASP A 157 17.74 -17.17 2.53
N ALA A 158 16.43 -17.18 2.80
CA ALA A 158 15.84 -16.89 4.11
C ALA A 158 15.09 -18.13 4.62
N GLN A 159 15.16 -18.38 5.92
CA GLN A 159 14.59 -19.57 6.53
C GLN A 159 13.09 -19.34 6.83
N LEU A 160 12.21 -19.89 6.01
CA LEU A 160 10.77 -19.70 6.15
C LEU A 160 10.17 -20.62 7.23
N ILE A 161 9.58 -20.05 8.27
CA ILE A 161 8.87 -20.76 9.34
C ILE A 161 7.36 -20.71 9.06
N ARG A 162 6.80 -21.83 8.64
CA ARG A 162 5.36 -21.96 8.35
C ARG A 162 4.55 -22.05 9.64
N THR A 163 3.54 -21.21 9.76
CA THR A 163 2.57 -21.20 10.87
C THR A 163 1.16 -21.50 10.40
N ARG A 164 0.27 -21.83 11.34
CA ARG A 164 -1.17 -22.09 11.05
C ARG A 164 -2.03 -20.83 11.08
N THR A 165 -1.58 -19.81 11.79
CA THR A 165 -2.24 -18.51 11.89
C THR A 165 -1.21 -17.38 11.83
N VAL A 166 -1.64 -16.19 11.41
CA VAL A 166 -0.80 -14.98 11.47
C VAL A 166 -0.46 -14.61 12.92
N GLU A 167 -1.36 -14.89 13.86
CA GLU A 167 -1.12 -14.69 15.29
C GLU A 167 0.06 -15.53 15.80
N ASP A 168 0.15 -16.79 15.37
CA ASP A 168 1.28 -17.66 15.71
C ASP A 168 2.60 -17.13 15.13
N ALA A 169 2.58 -16.57 13.92
CA ALA A 169 3.78 -15.95 13.33
C ALA A 169 4.26 -14.74 14.15
N PHE A 170 3.32 -13.91 14.63
CA PHE A 170 3.62 -12.76 15.48
C PHE A 170 4.13 -13.20 16.85
N ARG A 171 3.56 -14.26 17.45
CA ARG A 171 4.06 -14.86 18.72
C ARG A 171 5.48 -15.43 18.59
N LEU A 172 5.78 -16.12 17.48
CA LEU A 172 7.13 -16.64 17.23
C LEU A 172 8.16 -15.52 17.09
N THR A 173 7.77 -14.42 16.45
CA THR A 173 8.63 -13.24 16.29
C THR A 173 8.84 -12.52 17.63
N GLN A 174 7.76 -12.30 18.39
CA GLN A 174 7.83 -11.72 19.74
C GLN A 174 8.75 -12.53 20.66
N SER A 175 8.65 -13.86 20.63
CA SER A 175 9.48 -14.75 21.45
C SER A 175 10.91 -14.96 20.94
N GLY A 176 11.27 -14.44 19.75
CA GLY A 176 12.60 -14.56 19.15
C GLY A 176 12.92 -15.87 18.47
N GLN A 177 11.91 -16.71 18.27
CA GLN A 177 12.01 -17.94 17.50
C GLN A 177 11.99 -17.64 15.99
N ALA A 178 11.45 -16.49 15.59
CA ALA A 178 11.60 -15.89 14.28
C ALA A 178 12.18 -14.45 14.41
N ASP A 179 12.88 -14.00 13.39
CA ASP A 179 13.49 -12.66 13.33
C ASP A 179 12.51 -11.61 12.76
N ALA A 180 11.57 -12.05 11.92
CA ALA A 180 10.44 -11.25 11.45
C ALA A 180 9.21 -12.13 11.13
N ALA A 181 8.02 -11.52 11.10
CA ALA A 181 6.77 -12.12 10.66
C ALA A 181 6.16 -11.39 9.47
N ILE A 182 5.48 -12.14 8.60
CA ILE A 182 4.71 -11.62 7.48
C ILE A 182 3.25 -11.53 7.86
N SER A 183 2.62 -10.40 7.53
CA SER A 183 1.18 -10.20 7.64
C SER A 183 0.69 -9.22 6.59
N ASN A 184 -0.62 -9.18 6.35
CA ASN A 184 -1.21 -8.02 5.69
C ASN A 184 -1.09 -6.77 6.60
N GLN A 185 -1.02 -5.58 5.98
CA GLN A 185 -0.81 -4.32 6.69
C GLN A 185 -1.84 -4.09 7.80
N TYR A 186 -3.14 -4.30 7.54
CA TYR A 186 -4.18 -4.02 8.54
C TYR A 186 -4.07 -4.89 9.79
N TYR A 187 -3.80 -6.19 9.63
CA TYR A 187 -3.57 -7.07 10.78
C TYR A 187 -2.30 -6.67 11.54
N GLY A 188 -1.25 -6.30 10.80
CA GLY A 188 0.00 -5.85 11.39
C GLY A 188 -0.14 -4.56 12.18
N GLU A 189 -0.69 -3.50 11.60
CA GLU A 189 -0.97 -2.22 12.27
C GLU A 189 -1.90 -2.38 13.48
N PHE A 190 -2.93 -3.22 13.37
CA PHE A 190 -3.87 -3.47 14.45
C PHE A 190 -3.25 -4.25 15.63
N HIS A 191 -2.28 -5.13 15.37
CA HIS A 191 -1.71 -6.02 16.39
C HIS A 191 -0.24 -5.73 16.75
N LYS A 192 0.46 -4.82 16.07
CA LYS A 192 1.89 -4.55 16.31
C LYS A 192 2.17 -4.15 17.76
N PHE A 193 1.29 -3.34 18.37
CA PHE A 193 1.40 -2.96 19.79
C PHE A 193 1.17 -4.14 20.74
N LYS A 194 0.24 -5.06 20.42
CA LYS A 194 -0.04 -6.26 21.23
C LYS A 194 1.19 -7.18 21.29
N PHE A 195 1.93 -7.29 20.20
CA PHE A 195 3.08 -8.18 20.08
C PHE A 195 4.43 -7.46 20.23
N ASN A 196 4.43 -6.15 20.50
CA ASN A 196 5.62 -5.30 20.58
C ASN A 196 6.53 -5.43 19.33
N LEU A 197 5.92 -5.38 18.15
CA LEU A 197 6.59 -5.43 16.87
C LEU A 197 6.57 -4.03 16.21
N VAL A 198 7.50 -3.81 15.31
CA VAL A 198 7.60 -2.63 14.45
C VAL A 198 7.60 -3.07 13.00
N GLU A 199 6.94 -2.31 12.15
CA GLU A 199 6.91 -2.50 10.72
C GLU A 199 8.28 -2.29 10.06
N THR A 200 8.52 -3.01 8.97
CA THR A 200 9.68 -2.80 8.08
C THR A 200 9.22 -2.14 6.78
N PRO A 201 10.11 -1.50 6.01
CA PRO A 201 9.77 -0.95 4.70
C PRO A 201 9.58 -2.03 3.61
N ILE A 202 9.74 -3.31 3.93
CA ILE A 202 9.60 -4.43 2.99
C ILE A 202 8.13 -4.74 2.82
N ILE A 203 7.55 -4.22 1.74
CA ILE A 203 6.17 -4.46 1.30
C ILE A 203 6.15 -5.27 0.02
N PHE A 204 5.11 -6.08 -0.17
CA PHE A 204 4.92 -6.85 -1.39
C PHE A 204 3.45 -7.24 -1.58
N GLN A 205 3.12 -7.69 -2.79
CA GLN A 205 1.78 -8.16 -3.14
C GLN A 205 0.67 -7.11 -2.88
N PRO A 206 0.74 -5.90 -3.48
CA PRO A 206 -0.36 -4.95 -3.40
C PRO A 206 -1.61 -5.51 -4.10
N ALA A 207 -2.75 -5.41 -3.43
CA ALA A 207 -4.03 -5.91 -3.90
C ALA A 207 -5.11 -4.83 -3.69
N ARG A 208 -5.90 -4.60 -4.75
CA ARG A 208 -7.14 -3.82 -4.69
C ARG A 208 -8.27 -4.78 -4.36
N LEU A 209 -8.97 -4.52 -3.27
CA LEU A 209 -10.04 -5.37 -2.76
C LEU A 209 -11.38 -4.74 -3.08
N TYR A 210 -12.29 -5.58 -3.54
CA TYR A 210 -13.60 -5.19 -4.02
C TYR A 210 -14.68 -6.04 -3.35
N TYR A 211 -15.91 -5.55 -3.40
CA TYR A 211 -17.09 -6.38 -3.29
C TYR A 211 -17.40 -6.97 -4.66
N ALA A 212 -17.64 -8.27 -4.72
CA ALA A 212 -17.92 -8.98 -5.95
C ALA A 212 -19.34 -9.57 -5.93
N THR A 213 -19.99 -9.57 -7.09
CA THR A 213 -21.22 -10.34 -7.35
C THR A 213 -20.94 -11.42 -8.41
N ALA A 214 -21.84 -12.39 -8.57
CA ALA A 214 -21.75 -13.31 -9.71
C ALA A 214 -21.95 -12.55 -11.03
N GLN A 215 -21.26 -12.96 -12.09
CA GLN A 215 -21.32 -12.30 -13.39
C GLN A 215 -22.77 -12.12 -13.89
N GLY A 216 -23.11 -10.89 -14.28
CA GLY A 216 -24.43 -10.50 -14.76
C GLY A 216 -25.55 -10.51 -13.70
N ARG A 217 -25.21 -10.64 -12.40
CA ARG A 217 -26.18 -10.65 -11.31
C ARG A 217 -25.93 -9.52 -10.32
N ARG A 218 -27.03 -8.99 -9.77
CA ARG A 218 -27.04 -7.99 -8.70
C ARG A 218 -26.21 -6.73 -8.98
N ALA A 219 -26.20 -6.27 -10.24
CA ALA A 219 -25.52 -5.02 -10.64
C ALA A 219 -26.05 -3.79 -9.87
N ASP A 220 -27.29 -3.85 -9.38
CA ASP A 220 -27.86 -2.88 -8.43
C ASP A 220 -27.01 -2.72 -7.17
N LEU A 221 -26.49 -3.82 -6.60
CA LEU A 221 -25.64 -3.76 -5.40
C LEU A 221 -24.29 -3.11 -5.70
N LEU A 222 -23.64 -3.50 -6.80
CA LEU A 222 -22.35 -2.93 -7.18
C LEU A 222 -22.46 -1.43 -7.49
N ASN A 223 -23.54 -1.00 -8.14
CA ASN A 223 -23.80 0.42 -8.42
C ASN A 223 -24.08 1.23 -7.14
N GLY A 224 -24.84 0.66 -6.19
CA GLY A 224 -25.07 1.28 -4.88
C GLY A 224 -23.77 1.44 -4.08
N ILE A 225 -22.93 0.40 -4.09
CA ILE A 225 -21.60 0.42 -3.47
C ILE A 225 -20.69 1.46 -4.14
N GLU A 226 -20.63 1.48 -5.48
CA GLU A 226 -19.82 2.43 -6.26
C GLU A 226 -20.17 3.88 -5.95
N LYS A 227 -21.47 4.20 -5.94
CA LYS A 227 -21.99 5.53 -5.65
C LYS A 227 -21.53 6.04 -4.28
N HIS A 228 -21.55 5.19 -3.26
CA HIS A 228 -21.16 5.57 -1.91
C HIS A 228 -19.64 5.59 -1.73
N LEU A 229 -18.92 4.59 -2.25
CA LEU A 229 -17.46 4.55 -2.16
C LEU A 229 -16.81 5.72 -2.89
N SER A 230 -17.24 6.04 -4.12
CA SER A 230 -16.70 7.17 -4.89
C SER A 230 -16.96 8.52 -4.21
N ALA A 231 -18.11 8.69 -3.56
CA ALA A 231 -18.41 9.89 -2.77
C ALA A 231 -17.55 9.97 -1.49
N TRP A 232 -17.44 8.87 -0.74
CA TRP A 232 -16.74 8.85 0.54
C TRP A 232 -15.22 8.94 0.42
N HIS A 233 -14.62 8.41 -0.65
CA HIS A 233 -13.17 8.56 -0.88
C HIS A 233 -12.73 10.01 -1.08
N ASN A 234 -13.66 10.91 -1.42
CA ASN A 234 -13.40 12.33 -1.65
C ASN A 234 -13.77 13.23 -0.45
N ASP A 235 -14.24 12.65 0.66
CA ASP A 235 -14.68 13.36 1.86
C ASP A 235 -14.00 12.79 3.12
N PRO A 236 -13.03 13.51 3.72
CA PRO A 236 -12.32 13.06 4.92
C PRO A 236 -13.21 12.83 6.15
N ASP A 237 -14.38 13.45 6.21
CA ASP A 237 -15.35 13.29 7.30
C ASP A 237 -16.38 12.18 7.02
N SER A 238 -16.19 11.42 5.93
CA SER A 238 -17.10 10.35 5.56
C SER A 238 -17.05 9.16 6.52
N PRO A 239 -18.13 8.34 6.54
CA PRO A 239 -18.14 7.08 7.28
C PRO A 239 -16.96 6.16 6.93
N TYR A 240 -16.45 6.23 5.69
CA TYR A 240 -15.31 5.44 5.25
C TYR A 240 -14.05 5.74 6.07
N PHE A 241 -13.62 7.01 6.12
CA PHE A 241 -12.41 7.39 6.85
C PHE A 241 -12.56 7.20 8.36
N ALA A 242 -13.77 7.42 8.92
CA ALA A 242 -14.05 7.12 10.32
C ALA A 242 -13.86 5.63 10.65
N ILE A 243 -14.30 4.72 9.76
CA ILE A 243 -14.13 3.27 9.92
C ILE A 243 -12.65 2.88 9.78
N ILE A 244 -11.94 3.41 8.79
CA ILE A 244 -10.50 3.15 8.61
C ILE A 244 -9.71 3.63 9.83
N LYS A 245 -9.95 4.84 10.33
CA LYS A 245 -9.30 5.41 11.52
C LYS A 245 -9.55 4.57 12.77
N ARG A 246 -10.76 4.05 12.95
CA ARG A 246 -11.10 3.17 14.08
C ARG A 246 -10.34 1.85 14.05
N TRP A 247 -10.11 1.28 12.87
CA TRP A 247 -9.41 0.00 12.69
C TRP A 247 -7.89 0.14 12.52
N GLY A 248 -7.35 1.36 12.40
CA GLY A 248 -5.93 1.65 12.16
C GLY A 248 -4.98 1.47 13.36
N GLY A 249 -5.43 0.91 14.49
CA GLY A 249 -4.62 0.70 15.69
C GLY A 249 -4.46 1.97 16.54
N GLN A 250 -4.81 1.88 17.83
CA GLN A 250 -4.54 2.95 18.80
C GLN A 250 -3.29 2.59 19.60
N ALA A 251 -2.35 3.54 19.73
CA ALA A 251 -1.25 3.40 20.69
C ALA A 251 -1.84 3.34 22.12
N PRO A 252 -1.35 2.45 23.01
CA PRO A 252 -1.80 2.42 24.38
C PRO A 252 -1.47 3.76 25.08
N GLU A 253 -2.42 4.29 25.86
CA GLU A 253 -2.21 5.47 26.69
C GLU A 253 -0.98 5.28 27.60
N ALA A 254 -0.14 6.31 27.69
CA ALA A 254 1.12 6.26 28.41
C ALA A 254 0.92 5.92 29.91
N PHE A 255 1.48 4.79 30.34
CA PHE A 255 1.44 4.32 31.73
C PHE A 255 2.48 5.05 32.58
N ILE A 256 2.04 5.97 33.45
CA ILE A 256 2.92 6.68 34.39
C ILE A 256 3.18 5.80 35.64
N PRO A 257 4.44 5.48 35.99
CA PRO A 257 4.75 4.65 37.15
C PRO A 257 4.24 5.23 38.48
N PRO A 258 3.74 4.40 39.42
CA PRO A 258 3.20 4.85 40.71
C PRO A 258 4.19 5.66 41.56
N VAL A 259 5.49 5.47 41.39
CA VAL A 259 6.55 6.20 42.12
C VAL A 259 6.51 7.71 41.83
N LEU A 260 6.10 8.12 40.62
CA LEU A 260 5.91 9.52 40.28
C LEU A 260 4.68 10.13 40.97
N TRP A 261 3.64 9.33 41.21
CA TRP A 261 2.48 9.75 42.00
C TRP A 261 2.84 9.92 43.49
N GLU A 262 3.65 9.04 44.05
CA GLU A 262 4.11 9.16 45.44
C GLU A 262 4.98 10.41 45.65
N ALA A 263 5.86 10.74 44.69
CA ALA A 263 6.66 11.97 44.72
C ALA A 263 5.78 13.23 44.65
N LEU A 264 4.72 13.21 43.83
CA LEU A 264 3.75 14.31 43.72
C LEU A 264 2.95 14.49 45.00
N ILE A 265 2.53 13.40 45.65
CA ILE A 265 1.81 13.43 46.94
C ILE A 265 2.70 14.00 48.05
N ALA A 266 3.99 13.63 48.09
CA ALA A 266 4.94 14.17 49.05
C ALA A 266 5.15 15.70 48.89
N ALA A 267 5.21 16.18 47.64
CA ALA A 267 5.31 17.61 47.35
C ALA A 267 4.05 18.38 47.77
N ILE A 268 2.86 17.82 47.54
CA ILE A 268 1.58 18.40 47.98
C ILE A 268 1.48 18.45 49.51
N GLY A 269 1.95 17.41 50.21
CA GLY A 269 1.97 17.38 51.69
C GLY A 269 2.82 18.49 52.32
N LEU A 270 3.98 18.79 51.72
CA LEU A 270 4.87 19.87 52.15
C LEU A 270 4.22 21.26 51.97
N LEU A 271 3.47 21.43 50.88
CA LEU A 271 2.74 22.67 50.58
C LEU A 271 1.57 22.92 51.54
N LEU A 272 0.84 21.86 51.92
CA LEU A 272 -0.25 21.93 52.89
C LEU A 272 0.24 22.26 54.31
N ALA A 273 1.39 21.74 54.72
CA ALA A 273 1.99 22.05 56.03
C ALA A 273 2.37 23.53 56.15
N ALA A 274 2.91 24.13 55.08
CA ALA A 274 3.21 25.56 55.03
C ALA A 274 1.95 26.43 55.12
N MET A 275 0.87 26.00 54.46
CA MET A 275 -0.42 26.71 54.48
C MET A 275 -1.09 26.69 55.87
N LEU A 276 -0.96 25.57 56.60
CA LEU A 276 -1.50 25.43 57.96
C LEU A 276 -0.84 26.39 58.96
N GLY A 277 0.46 26.65 58.81
CA GLY A 277 1.20 27.61 59.66
C GLY A 277 0.68 29.04 59.55
N VAL A 278 0.25 29.45 58.35
CA VAL A 278 -0.31 30.79 58.10
C VAL A 278 -1.68 30.97 58.77
N VAL A 279 -2.48 29.90 58.85
CA VAL A 279 -3.81 29.93 59.47
C VAL A 279 -3.73 30.07 61.00
N VAL A 280 -2.74 29.42 61.63
CA VAL A 280 -2.54 29.49 63.09
C VAL A 280 -2.17 30.91 63.54
N LEU A 281 -1.34 31.62 62.78
CA LEU A 281 -0.99 33.02 63.08
C LEU A 281 -2.20 33.96 63.04
N ARG A 282 -3.12 33.75 62.08
CA ARG A 282 -4.32 34.59 61.92
C ARG A 282 -5.34 34.40 63.05
N ARG A 283 -5.34 33.25 63.73
CA ARG A 283 -6.25 32.97 64.86
C ARG A 283 -5.87 33.74 66.13
N GLN A 284 -4.59 34.00 66.37
CA GLN A 284 -4.14 34.70 67.60
C GLN A 284 -4.53 36.18 67.61
N VAL A 285 -4.65 36.81 66.45
CA VAL A 285 -5.00 38.24 66.32
C VAL A 285 -6.48 38.50 66.65
N ARG A 286 -7.36 37.53 66.41
CA ARG A 286 -8.82 37.69 66.62
C ARG A 286 -9.27 37.52 68.06
N ALA A 287 -8.44 36.96 68.93
CA ALA A 287 -8.81 36.62 70.31
C ALA A 287 -8.83 37.84 71.26
N LYS A 288 -8.19 38.96 70.91
CA LYS A 288 -7.94 40.08 71.82
C LYS A 288 -8.96 41.22 71.75
N THR A 289 -9.93 41.13 70.85
CA THR A 289 -10.84 42.24 70.51
C THR A 289 -12.21 42.15 71.21
N ARG A 290 -12.36 41.34 72.26
CA ARG A 290 -13.68 40.91 72.79
C ARG A 290 -14.04 41.34 74.21
N GLU A 291 -13.35 42.33 74.79
CA GLU A 291 -13.49 42.64 76.23
C GLU A 291 -14.38 43.85 76.59
N LEU A 292 -15.05 44.53 75.64
CA LEU A 292 -15.65 45.85 75.94
C LEU A 292 -17.13 46.04 75.56
N SER A 293 -18.03 45.10 75.89
CA SER A 293 -19.45 45.26 75.48
C SER A 293 -20.47 44.68 76.47
N LEU A 294 -20.56 45.20 77.70
CA LEU A 294 -21.56 44.76 78.68
C LEU A 294 -22.22 45.92 79.46
N SER A 295 -23.10 46.69 78.81
CA SER A 295 -24.10 47.54 79.48
C SER A 295 -25.38 47.70 78.62
N ASN A 296 -26.16 46.62 78.45
CA ASN A 296 -27.36 46.57 77.58
C ASN A 296 -28.58 45.97 78.27
N ALA A 297 -29.57 46.80 78.63
CA ALA A 297 -30.95 46.32 78.84
C ALA A 297 -31.96 47.07 77.95
N GLU A 298 -31.85 48.40 77.77
CA GLU A 298 -32.65 49.13 76.76
C GLU A 298 -32.07 49.00 75.33
N LEU A 299 -30.77 48.73 75.21
CA LEU A 299 -30.11 48.39 73.95
C LEU A 299 -30.52 47.02 73.40
N ARG A 300 -31.24 46.15 74.13
CA ARG A 300 -31.54 44.77 73.66
C ARG A 300 -32.49 44.71 72.46
N ARG A 301 -33.47 45.62 72.33
CA ARG A 301 -34.42 45.61 71.20
C ARG A 301 -33.82 46.19 69.92
N SER A 302 -33.12 47.34 70.04
CA SER A 302 -32.37 47.92 68.92
C SER A 302 -31.17 47.04 68.52
N SER A 303 -30.45 46.45 69.48
CA SER A 303 -29.33 45.52 69.21
C SER A 303 -29.76 44.23 68.48
N GLY A 304 -31.01 43.79 68.58
CA GLY A 304 -31.48 42.59 67.87
C GLY A 304 -31.57 42.80 66.36
N LEU A 305 -32.24 43.88 65.93
CA LEU A 305 -32.31 44.25 64.51
C LEU A 305 -30.96 44.69 63.95
N TYR A 306 -30.14 45.43 64.72
CA TYR A 306 -28.75 45.70 64.33
C TYR A 306 -27.91 44.43 64.21
N ALA A 307 -28.13 43.41 65.06
CA ALA A 307 -27.46 42.13 64.94
C ALA A 307 -27.94 41.35 63.70
N ALA A 308 -29.23 41.40 63.38
CA ALA A 308 -29.78 40.81 62.16
C ALA A 308 -29.22 41.47 60.90
N LEU A 309 -29.15 42.81 60.85
CA LEU A 309 -28.52 43.56 59.77
C LEU A 309 -27.03 43.24 59.64
N SER A 310 -26.30 43.20 60.77
CA SER A 310 -24.88 42.83 60.78
C SER A 310 -24.64 41.39 60.30
N GLN A 311 -25.53 40.45 60.66
CA GLN A 311 -25.48 39.07 60.18
C GLN A 311 -25.88 38.96 58.72
N CYS A 312 -26.85 39.75 58.25
CA CYS A 312 -27.20 39.88 56.83
C CYS A 312 -25.96 40.33 56.03
N ASN A 313 -25.29 41.39 56.48
CA ASN A 313 -24.06 41.87 55.83
C ASN A 313 -22.93 40.85 55.84
N LYS A 314 -22.78 40.06 56.91
CA LYS A 314 -21.85 38.91 56.90
C LYS A 314 -22.30 37.80 55.94
N ALA A 315 -23.59 37.52 55.86
CA ALA A 315 -24.13 36.52 54.94
C ALA A 315 -23.88 36.93 53.48
N ILE A 316 -24.09 38.22 53.14
CA ILE A 316 -23.79 38.80 51.83
C ILE A 316 -22.34 38.58 51.44
N VAL A 317 -21.39 38.84 52.36
CA VAL A 317 -19.95 38.65 52.08
C VAL A 317 -19.55 37.17 51.94
N HIS A 318 -20.31 36.26 52.55
CA HIS A 318 -19.97 34.83 52.64
C HIS A 318 -20.88 33.91 51.82
N SER A 319 -21.68 34.47 50.92
CA SER A 319 -22.54 33.75 49.99
C SER A 319 -22.06 34.02 48.58
N ALA A 320 -22.02 32.98 47.75
CA ALA A 320 -21.62 33.11 46.34
C ALA A 320 -22.82 33.33 45.40
N ASN A 321 -24.04 33.07 45.88
CA ASN A 321 -25.26 33.12 45.08
C ASN A 321 -26.51 33.33 45.97
N GLU A 322 -27.64 33.56 45.30
CA GLU A 322 -28.94 33.80 45.93
C GLU A 322 -29.42 32.63 46.82
N THR A 323 -29.18 31.39 46.39
CA THR A 323 -29.64 30.16 47.06
C THR A 323 -28.98 29.96 48.42
N GLU A 324 -27.74 30.40 48.58
CA GLU A 324 -27.05 30.42 49.87
C GLU A 324 -27.43 31.62 50.72
N LEU A 325 -27.67 32.77 50.08
CA LEU A 325 -27.90 34.04 50.75
C LEU A 325 -29.29 34.08 51.40
N TYR A 326 -30.36 33.74 50.68
CA TYR A 326 -31.72 33.88 51.19
C TYR A 326 -32.00 33.10 52.49
N PRO A 327 -31.63 31.81 52.64
CA PRO A 327 -31.87 31.07 53.88
C PRO A 327 -31.13 31.65 55.09
N ARG A 328 -29.93 32.21 54.88
CA ARG A 328 -29.12 32.83 55.94
C ARG A 328 -29.74 34.14 56.41
N ILE A 329 -30.31 34.93 55.50
CA ILE A 329 -31.04 36.16 55.83
C ILE A 329 -32.30 35.83 56.64
N CYS A 330 -33.12 34.86 56.17
CA CYS A 330 -34.32 34.45 56.89
C CYS A 330 -34.00 33.98 58.32
N ARG A 331 -32.93 33.19 58.47
CA ARG A 331 -32.45 32.74 59.78
C ARG A 331 -32.01 33.90 60.67
N SER A 332 -31.22 34.83 60.13
CA SER A 332 -30.70 35.99 60.87
C SER A 332 -31.82 36.91 61.36
N ALA A 333 -32.85 37.12 60.53
CA ALA A 333 -34.01 37.94 60.88
C ALA A 333 -34.82 37.34 62.06
N VAL A 334 -34.89 36.02 62.16
CA VAL A 334 -35.59 35.32 63.25
C VAL A 334 -34.72 35.18 64.50
N GLU A 335 -33.52 34.60 64.38
CA GLU A 335 -32.66 34.27 65.53
C GLU A 335 -32.08 35.52 66.19
N SER A 336 -31.66 36.51 65.40
CA SER A 336 -31.04 37.75 65.90
C SER A 336 -32.03 38.91 65.92
N GLY A 337 -32.88 39.02 64.90
CA GLY A 337 -33.82 40.13 64.73
C GLY A 337 -35.08 40.02 65.59
N GLY A 338 -35.30 38.88 66.26
CA GLY A 338 -36.46 38.67 67.13
C GLY A 338 -37.78 38.46 66.40
N MET A 339 -37.74 38.22 65.08
CA MET A 339 -38.93 37.91 64.29
C MET A 339 -39.45 36.51 64.60
N LYS A 340 -40.76 36.31 64.51
CA LYS A 340 -41.40 34.98 64.60
C LYS A 340 -41.18 34.16 63.35
N MET A 341 -41.18 34.81 62.18
CA MET A 341 -40.93 34.18 60.89
C MET A 341 -40.34 35.19 59.92
N ALA A 342 -39.45 34.72 59.05
CA ALA A 342 -38.99 35.43 57.88
C ALA A 342 -39.01 34.51 56.65
N TRP A 343 -39.38 35.03 55.49
CA TRP A 343 -39.28 34.31 54.23
C TRP A 343 -38.99 35.24 53.06
N VAL A 344 -38.32 34.71 52.04
CA VAL A 344 -38.05 35.41 50.78
C VAL A 344 -38.89 34.79 49.67
N GLY A 345 -39.68 35.62 49.00
CA GLY A 345 -40.42 35.26 47.80
C GLY A 345 -39.70 35.74 46.56
N LYS A 346 -39.56 34.89 45.54
CA LYS A 346 -39.03 35.27 44.21
C LYS A 346 -40.16 35.38 43.22
N VAL A 347 -40.13 36.43 42.40
CA VAL A 347 -41.06 36.62 41.29
C VAL A 347 -40.60 35.75 40.13
N ASP A 348 -41.50 34.88 39.66
CA ASP A 348 -41.32 34.19 38.39
C ASP A 348 -41.64 35.15 37.24
N ALA A 349 -40.65 35.39 36.38
CA ALA A 349 -40.75 36.34 35.28
C ALA A 349 -41.79 35.94 34.20
N GLN A 350 -42.10 34.65 34.06
CA GLN A 350 -43.05 34.15 33.08
C GLN A 350 -44.47 34.10 33.64
N THR A 351 -44.63 33.64 34.88
CA THR A 351 -45.97 33.44 35.47
C THR A 351 -46.48 34.66 36.25
N ARG A 352 -45.61 35.64 36.55
CA ARG A 352 -45.88 36.79 37.43
C ARG A 352 -46.47 36.38 38.78
N GLN A 353 -46.01 35.24 39.30
CA GLN A 353 -46.34 34.73 40.63
C GLN A 353 -45.13 34.79 41.55
N VAL A 354 -45.37 35.07 42.81
CA VAL A 354 -44.36 35.01 43.88
C VAL A 354 -44.37 33.61 44.47
N THR A 355 -43.20 33.01 44.55
CA THR A 355 -42.98 31.70 45.14
C THR A 355 -41.97 31.79 46.28
N PRO A 356 -42.23 31.20 47.46
CA PRO A 356 -41.24 31.16 48.53
C PRO A 356 -40.00 30.37 48.10
N VAL A 357 -38.82 30.98 48.18
CA VAL A 357 -37.52 30.35 47.84
C VAL A 357 -36.66 30.10 49.08
N ALA A 358 -36.96 30.78 50.19
CA ALA A 358 -36.35 30.51 51.50
C ALA A 358 -37.31 30.93 52.61
N SER A 359 -37.28 30.23 53.75
CA SER A 359 -38.06 30.56 54.93
C SER A 359 -37.39 30.06 56.20
N PHE A 360 -37.70 30.68 57.33
CA PHE A 360 -37.24 30.28 58.66
C PHE A 360 -38.18 30.82 59.74
N GLY A 361 -38.37 30.09 60.84
CA GLY A 361 -39.19 30.50 62.00
C GLY A 361 -40.45 29.65 62.21
N THR A 362 -41.42 30.18 62.95
CA THR A 362 -42.66 29.48 63.32
C THR A 362 -43.78 29.77 62.32
N GLY A 363 -44.40 28.71 61.77
CA GLY A 363 -45.48 28.80 60.77
C GLY A 363 -45.04 28.67 59.31
N THR A 364 -43.83 28.17 59.05
CA THR A 364 -43.29 27.98 57.70
C THR A 364 -44.03 26.92 56.89
N GLU A 365 -44.80 26.04 57.55
CA GLU A 365 -45.65 25.03 56.93
C GLU A 365 -46.68 25.65 55.97
N TYR A 366 -47.08 26.91 56.22
CA TYR A 366 -47.97 27.67 55.34
C TYR A 366 -47.34 27.95 53.95
N LEU A 367 -46.00 27.99 53.86
CA LEU A 367 -45.28 28.43 52.67
C LEU A 367 -45.06 27.33 51.63
N GLU A 368 -45.22 26.05 51.99
CA GLU A 368 -44.86 24.90 51.14
C GLU A 368 -45.57 24.88 49.78
N ASN A 369 -46.81 25.38 49.71
CA ASN A 369 -47.60 25.45 48.48
C ASN A 369 -48.08 26.87 48.14
N LEU A 370 -47.46 27.89 48.74
CA LEU A 370 -47.89 29.25 48.52
C LEU A 370 -47.47 29.74 47.12
N ARG A 371 -48.44 30.25 46.39
CA ARG A 371 -48.29 30.94 45.11
C ARG A 371 -49.09 32.22 45.19
N ILE A 372 -48.42 33.37 45.18
CA ILE A 372 -49.09 34.68 45.27
C ILE A 372 -49.10 35.29 43.87
N PRO A 373 -50.26 35.43 43.21
CA PRO A 373 -50.34 36.17 41.96
C PRO A 373 -50.09 37.67 42.23
N LEU A 374 -49.28 38.33 41.39
CA LEU A 374 -49.05 39.78 41.49
C LEU A 374 -50.22 40.61 40.95
N ASP A 375 -51.00 40.03 40.05
CA ASP A 375 -52.13 40.65 39.35
C ASP A 375 -53.39 39.79 39.52
N GLY A 376 -54.56 40.43 39.72
CA GLY A 376 -55.86 39.76 39.85
C GLY A 376 -56.66 40.17 41.09
N ASP A 377 -57.91 39.69 41.18
CA ASP A 377 -58.84 39.97 42.29
C ASP A 377 -58.72 38.97 43.46
N ASP A 378 -57.72 38.09 43.42
CA ASP A 378 -57.44 37.17 44.52
C ASP A 378 -57.07 37.98 45.78
N PRO A 379 -57.68 37.70 46.95
CA PRO A 379 -57.27 38.33 48.21
C PRO A 379 -55.75 38.24 48.47
N ALA A 380 -55.07 37.22 47.98
CA ALA A 380 -53.61 37.08 48.02
C ALA A 380 -52.87 38.16 47.19
N ALA A 381 -53.42 38.59 46.05
CA ALA A 381 -52.87 39.64 45.19
C ALA A 381 -53.03 41.06 45.78
N GLN A 382 -53.95 41.23 46.72
CA GLN A 382 -54.15 42.46 47.49
C GLN A 382 -53.41 42.44 48.85
N GLY A 383 -52.79 41.32 49.19
CA GLY A 383 -52.07 41.15 50.45
C GLY A 383 -50.74 41.93 50.54
N PRO A 384 -50.13 41.99 51.73
CA PRO A 384 -48.92 42.78 52.00
C PRO A 384 -47.75 42.53 51.03
N THR A 385 -47.45 41.27 50.71
CA THR A 385 -46.31 40.90 49.85
C THR A 385 -46.53 41.30 48.38
N ALA A 386 -47.71 41.02 47.83
CA ALA A 386 -48.04 41.38 46.45
C ALA A 386 -48.10 42.91 46.25
N THR A 387 -48.69 43.62 47.20
CA THR A 387 -48.76 45.09 47.18
C THR A 387 -47.37 45.72 47.27
N SER A 388 -46.50 45.19 48.14
CA SER A 388 -45.11 45.66 48.26
C SER A 388 -44.31 45.52 46.96
N LEU A 389 -44.46 44.39 46.27
CA LEU A 389 -43.79 44.11 45.00
C LEU A 389 -44.33 44.96 43.85
N ARG A 390 -45.66 45.13 43.76
CA ARG A 390 -46.31 45.89 42.69
C ARG A 390 -46.05 47.39 42.79
N GLU A 391 -46.06 47.94 44.01
CA GLU A 391 -45.81 49.35 44.25
C GLU A 391 -44.33 49.69 44.41
N ASN A 392 -43.46 48.67 44.48
CA ASN A 392 -42.04 48.78 44.80
C ASN A 392 -41.80 49.63 46.07
N LYS A 393 -42.60 49.38 47.10
CA LYS A 393 -42.55 50.08 48.38
C LYS A 393 -42.67 49.07 49.52
N PRO A 394 -42.05 49.32 50.68
CA PRO A 394 -42.26 48.48 51.84
C PRO A 394 -43.73 48.55 52.29
N PHE A 395 -44.30 47.41 52.67
CA PHE A 395 -45.63 47.35 53.29
C PHE A 395 -45.48 47.06 54.78
N TRP A 396 -46.04 47.91 55.64
CA TRP A 396 -45.94 47.80 57.10
C TRP A 396 -47.33 47.58 57.69
N CYS A 397 -47.57 46.41 58.27
CA CYS A 397 -48.78 46.09 59.02
C CYS A 397 -48.45 46.04 60.51
N GLN A 398 -48.90 47.03 61.27
CA GLN A 398 -48.60 47.16 62.70
C GLN A 398 -49.54 46.36 63.60
N ASP A 399 -50.74 46.04 63.13
CA ASP A 399 -51.71 45.21 63.86
C ASP A 399 -52.27 44.16 62.91
N PHE A 400 -51.56 43.03 62.84
CA PHE A 400 -51.87 41.96 61.89
C PHE A 400 -53.26 41.35 62.10
N ALA A 401 -53.81 41.43 63.31
CA ALA A 401 -55.09 40.82 63.66
C ALA A 401 -56.31 41.66 63.26
N HIS A 402 -56.12 42.97 63.01
CA HIS A 402 -57.22 43.91 62.73
C HIS A 402 -57.05 44.68 61.41
N ASP A 403 -55.92 44.57 60.72
CA ASP A 403 -55.68 45.24 59.45
C ASP A 403 -56.55 44.63 58.33
N PRO A 404 -57.32 45.45 57.57
CA PRO A 404 -58.10 44.96 56.44
C PRO A 404 -57.27 44.25 55.37
N ALA A 405 -56.01 44.66 55.16
CA ALA A 405 -55.12 44.06 54.16
C ALA A 405 -54.65 42.65 54.56
N THR A 406 -54.75 42.28 55.84
CA THR A 406 -54.40 40.96 56.35
C THR A 406 -55.61 40.10 56.69
N ALA A 407 -56.83 40.57 56.41
CA ALA A 407 -58.09 39.89 56.75
C ALA A 407 -58.16 38.40 56.33
N PRO A 408 -57.70 37.99 55.13
CA PRO A 408 -57.67 36.57 54.75
C PRO A 408 -56.78 35.68 55.63
N TRP A 409 -55.87 36.28 56.41
CA TRP A 409 -54.88 35.58 57.22
C TRP A 409 -55.08 35.78 58.73
N HIS A 410 -56.12 36.49 59.20
CA HIS A 410 -56.33 36.76 60.64
C HIS A 410 -56.39 35.48 61.48
N GLU A 411 -57.13 34.46 61.04
CA GLU A 411 -57.25 33.17 61.75
C GLU A 411 -55.89 32.46 61.88
N ARG A 412 -55.05 32.54 60.84
CA ARG A 412 -53.70 31.95 60.81
C ARG A 412 -52.72 32.78 61.63
N GLY A 413 -52.79 34.10 61.54
CA GLY A 413 -52.00 35.02 62.34
C GLY A 413 -52.24 34.81 63.83
N ALA A 414 -53.48 34.57 64.24
CA ALA A 414 -53.83 34.20 65.61
C ALA A 414 -53.24 32.84 66.03
N HIS A 415 -53.26 31.84 65.13
CA HIS A 415 -52.70 30.52 65.41
C HIS A 415 -51.18 30.53 65.62
N PHE A 416 -50.44 31.28 64.79
CA PHE A 416 -48.97 31.35 64.86
C PHE A 416 -48.44 32.51 65.71
N GLY A 417 -49.33 33.35 66.25
CA GLY A 417 -48.98 34.48 67.11
C GLY A 417 -48.28 35.63 66.37
N TRP A 418 -48.75 35.99 65.19
CA TRP A 418 -48.27 37.14 64.44
C TRP A 418 -49.04 38.39 64.88
N GLY A 419 -48.34 39.33 65.55
CA GLY A 419 -48.89 40.61 65.98
C GLY A 419 -48.69 41.73 64.95
N ALA A 420 -47.66 41.63 64.11
CA ALA A 420 -47.36 42.60 63.04
C ALA A 420 -46.63 41.89 61.87
N SER A 421 -46.70 42.44 60.65
CA SER A 421 -45.90 41.97 59.52
C SER A 421 -45.30 43.10 58.68
N ALA A 422 -44.14 42.86 58.08
CA ALA A 422 -43.51 43.75 57.12
C ALA A 422 -43.16 42.99 55.82
N SER A 423 -43.33 43.63 54.67
CA SER A 423 -42.83 43.13 53.39
C SER A 423 -41.96 44.18 52.72
N ILE A 424 -40.77 43.77 52.30
CA ILE A 424 -39.73 44.66 51.77
C ILE A 424 -39.37 44.18 50.37
N PRO A 425 -39.49 45.01 49.33
CA PRO A 425 -39.14 44.60 47.97
C PRO A 425 -37.62 44.47 47.82
N LEU A 426 -37.19 43.46 47.07
CA LEU A 426 -35.81 43.20 46.69
C LEU A 426 -35.68 43.43 45.19
N SER A 427 -34.66 44.18 44.77
CA SER A 427 -34.39 44.49 43.38
C SER A 427 -33.06 43.91 42.91
N CYS A 428 -32.98 43.61 41.61
CA CYS A 428 -31.76 43.27 40.91
C CYS A 428 -31.77 44.00 39.56
N ARG A 429 -30.71 44.74 39.26
CA ARG A 429 -30.50 45.63 38.11
C ARG A 429 -31.67 46.61 37.92
N GLY A 430 -32.20 47.14 39.03
CA GLY A 430 -33.32 48.09 39.05
C GLY A 430 -34.72 47.48 38.83
N ALA A 431 -34.82 46.17 38.60
CA ALA A 431 -36.10 45.45 38.52
C ALA A 431 -36.43 44.77 39.84
N VAL A 432 -37.70 44.78 40.27
CA VAL A 432 -38.14 44.07 41.48
C VAL A 432 -38.17 42.57 41.18
N VAL A 433 -37.34 41.79 41.88
CA VAL A 433 -37.16 40.34 41.65
C VAL A 433 -37.74 39.48 42.76
N GLY A 434 -38.05 40.07 43.90
CA GLY A 434 -38.57 39.34 45.05
C GLY A 434 -38.90 40.24 46.23
N ALA A 435 -39.36 39.65 47.33
CA ALA A 435 -39.63 40.37 48.56
C ALA A 435 -39.18 39.56 49.79
N LEU A 436 -38.65 40.25 50.78
CA LEU A 436 -38.42 39.72 52.12
C LEU A 436 -39.63 40.06 52.99
N THR A 437 -40.35 39.04 53.46
CA THR A 437 -41.51 39.19 54.34
C THR A 437 -41.17 38.68 55.74
N LEU A 438 -41.54 39.48 56.75
CA LEU A 438 -41.16 39.33 58.16
C LEU A 438 -42.42 39.41 59.04
N TYR A 439 -42.48 38.60 60.08
CA TYR A 439 -43.58 38.59 61.05
C TYR A 439 -43.04 38.75 62.48
N ALA A 440 -43.62 39.66 63.24
CA ALA A 440 -43.29 39.90 64.63
C ALA A 440 -44.42 39.44 65.57
N GLY A 441 -44.09 39.12 66.82
CA GLY A 441 -45.06 38.62 67.79
C GLY A 441 -45.90 39.69 68.48
N GLU A 442 -45.42 40.94 68.51
CA GLU A 442 -46.08 42.07 69.18
C GLU A 442 -46.69 43.02 68.13
N PRO A 443 -47.89 43.58 68.38
CA PRO A 443 -48.38 44.72 67.61
C PRO A 443 -47.45 45.92 67.75
N ASN A 444 -47.38 46.75 66.72
CA ASN A 444 -46.50 47.92 66.62
C ASN A 444 -44.99 47.60 66.72
N ALA A 445 -44.59 46.38 66.36
CA ALA A 445 -43.18 45.96 66.41
C ALA A 445 -42.28 46.71 65.40
N PHE A 446 -42.83 47.27 64.32
CA PHE A 446 -42.06 47.99 63.30
C PHE A 446 -42.13 49.50 63.55
N ASP A 447 -41.51 49.97 64.63
CA ASP A 447 -41.29 51.40 64.89
C ASP A 447 -40.33 52.02 63.85
N GLU A 448 -40.15 53.34 63.88
CA GLU A 448 -39.35 54.08 62.88
C GLU A 448 -37.91 53.53 62.77
N ALA A 449 -37.26 53.26 63.91
CA ALA A 449 -35.92 52.69 63.94
C ALA A 449 -35.88 51.26 63.36
N ALA A 450 -36.88 50.42 63.61
CA ALA A 450 -36.98 49.10 63.02
C ALA A 450 -37.22 49.15 61.51
N ARG A 451 -38.03 50.09 61.02
CA ARG A 451 -38.29 50.27 59.60
C ARG A 451 -37.04 50.68 58.84
N ASP A 452 -36.27 51.62 59.37
CA ASP A 452 -35.03 52.10 58.75
C ASP A 452 -34.01 50.96 58.60
N LEU A 453 -33.80 50.17 59.66
CA LEU A 453 -32.86 49.03 59.65
C LEU A 453 -33.28 47.93 58.67
N LEU A 454 -34.58 47.68 58.57
CA LEU A 454 -35.12 46.67 57.66
C LEU A 454 -35.05 47.13 56.20
N LEU A 455 -35.24 48.42 55.93
CA LEU A 455 -35.02 49.00 54.61
C LEU A 455 -33.55 48.95 54.21
N GLU A 456 -32.64 49.27 55.13
CA GLU A 456 -31.20 49.10 54.93
C GLU A 456 -30.87 47.65 54.57
N MET A 457 -31.43 46.68 55.31
CA MET A 457 -31.26 45.27 55.02
C MET A 457 -31.76 44.89 53.61
N GLY A 458 -32.92 45.40 53.19
CA GLY A 458 -33.46 45.18 51.84
C GLY A 458 -32.57 45.75 50.73
N MET A 459 -31.97 46.92 50.96
CA MET A 459 -31.02 47.55 50.04
C MET A 459 -29.71 46.76 49.94
N ASP A 460 -29.14 46.34 51.07
CA ASP A 460 -27.91 45.54 51.11
C ASP A 460 -28.08 44.21 50.38
N ILE A 461 -29.24 43.55 50.54
CA ILE A 461 -29.58 42.32 49.82
C ILE A 461 -29.67 42.61 48.32
N SER A 462 -30.38 43.67 47.92
CA SER A 462 -30.53 44.04 46.51
C SER A 462 -29.16 44.32 45.85
N PHE A 463 -28.26 44.99 46.56
CA PHE A 463 -26.88 45.21 46.10
C PHE A 463 -26.09 43.90 45.94
N ALA A 464 -26.28 42.92 46.84
CA ALA A 464 -25.66 41.61 46.72
C ALA A 464 -26.14 40.85 45.46
N LEU A 465 -27.44 40.95 45.14
CA LEU A 465 -28.02 40.34 43.94
C LEU A 465 -27.41 40.91 42.65
N ASP A 466 -27.19 42.22 42.60
CA ASP A 466 -26.52 42.88 41.46
C ASP A 466 -25.11 42.32 41.24
N ARG A 467 -24.35 42.18 42.33
CA ARG A 467 -23.00 41.63 42.28
C ARG A 467 -22.98 40.20 41.74
N PHE A 468 -23.85 39.32 42.26
CA PHE A 468 -23.90 37.93 41.82
C PHE A 468 -24.21 37.80 40.32
N ALA A 469 -25.12 38.62 39.80
CA ALA A 469 -25.45 38.62 38.39
C ALA A 469 -24.27 39.06 37.50
N SER A 470 -23.48 40.05 37.94
CA SER A 470 -22.29 40.50 37.21
C SER A 470 -21.12 39.52 37.27
N GLU A 471 -20.95 38.80 38.39
CA GLU A 471 -19.86 37.82 38.57
C GLU A 471 -20.08 36.58 37.68
N ALA A 472 -21.32 36.07 37.60
CA ALA A 472 -21.67 34.94 36.74
C ALA A 472 -21.48 35.23 35.24
N GLU A 473 -21.80 36.44 34.78
CA GLU A 473 -21.62 36.86 33.38
C GLU A 473 -20.14 36.92 32.99
N ARG A 474 -19.29 37.39 33.92
CA ARG A 474 -17.84 37.46 33.71
C ARG A 474 -17.21 36.07 33.59
N GLU A 475 -17.59 35.14 34.46
CA GLU A 475 -17.08 33.75 34.44
C GLU A 475 -17.41 33.04 33.11
N GLU A 476 -18.61 33.24 32.57
CA GLU A 476 -19.03 32.61 31.32
C GLU A 476 -18.26 33.16 30.10
N ILE A 477 -18.00 34.46 30.09
CA ILE A 477 -17.16 35.11 29.06
C ILE A 477 -15.72 34.60 29.14
N GLU A 478 -15.15 34.54 30.35
CA GLU A 478 -13.77 34.08 30.56
C GLU A 478 -13.61 32.61 30.15
N LYS A 479 -14.57 31.76 30.52
CA LYS A 479 -14.60 30.36 30.14
C LYS A 479 -14.71 30.17 28.62
N SER A 480 -15.55 30.96 27.96
CA SER A 480 -15.71 30.92 26.49
C SER A 480 -14.41 31.32 25.78
N LEU A 481 -13.71 32.35 26.26
CA LEU A 481 -12.43 32.79 25.70
C LEU A 481 -11.34 31.72 25.86
N VAL A 482 -11.24 31.10 27.04
CA VAL A 482 -10.27 30.01 27.28
C VAL A 482 -10.56 28.83 26.36
N GLN A 483 -11.82 28.43 26.20
CA GLN A 483 -12.20 27.33 25.30
C GLN A 483 -11.83 27.60 23.84
N LEU A 484 -12.13 28.81 23.32
CA LEU A 484 -11.76 29.19 21.96
C LEU A 484 -10.24 29.24 21.76
N SER A 485 -9.51 29.80 22.72
CA SER A 485 -8.04 29.85 22.68
C SER A 485 -7.42 28.45 22.67
N GLN A 486 -7.95 27.53 23.51
CA GLN A 486 -7.48 26.15 23.55
C GLN A 486 -7.79 25.40 22.25
N ALA A 487 -8.95 25.62 21.64
CA ALA A 487 -9.31 25.00 20.37
C ALA A 487 -8.34 25.39 19.23
N VAL A 488 -7.90 26.65 19.19
CA VAL A 488 -6.91 27.12 18.19
C VAL A 488 -5.51 26.57 18.49
N GLU A 489 -5.10 26.56 19.77
CA GLU A 489 -3.79 26.02 20.18
C GLU A 489 -3.64 24.52 19.94
N GLN A 490 -4.72 23.75 20.13
CA GLN A 490 -4.74 22.30 19.96
C GLN A 490 -5.16 21.86 18.55
N SER A 491 -5.31 22.80 17.61
CA SER A 491 -5.63 22.48 16.22
C SER A 491 -4.52 21.60 15.61
N PRO A 492 -4.86 20.50 14.91
CA PRO A 492 -3.87 19.68 14.21
C PRO A 492 -3.25 20.40 13.01
N ASP A 493 -3.84 21.52 12.58
CA ASP A 493 -3.32 22.37 11.52
C ASP A 493 -2.45 23.49 12.09
N THR A 494 -1.48 23.92 11.29
CA THR A 494 -0.70 25.13 11.55
C THR A 494 -1.60 26.35 11.40
N VAL A 495 -1.74 27.13 12.48
CA VAL A 495 -2.53 28.37 12.48
C VAL A 495 -1.60 29.56 12.69
N ILE A 496 -1.66 30.53 11.77
CA ILE A 496 -0.91 31.78 11.83
C ILE A 496 -1.86 32.95 11.61
N ILE A 497 -1.75 34.00 12.45
CA ILE A 497 -2.44 35.28 12.23
C ILE A 497 -1.38 36.34 11.95
N THR A 498 -1.58 37.15 10.91
CA THR A 498 -0.72 38.28 10.56
C THR A 498 -1.47 39.60 10.58
N ASP A 499 -0.73 40.71 10.61
CA ASP A 499 -1.26 42.02 10.23
C ASP A 499 -1.45 42.14 8.69
N LEU A 500 -1.83 43.34 8.23
CA LEU A 500 -2.03 43.65 6.81
C LEU A 500 -0.73 43.71 5.99
N ASP A 501 0.42 43.89 6.64
CA ASP A 501 1.76 43.84 6.02
C ASP A 501 2.34 42.41 6.04
N ALA A 502 1.53 41.43 6.46
CA ALA A 502 1.89 40.03 6.70
C ALA A 502 2.99 39.82 7.74
N ASN A 503 3.10 40.66 8.77
CA ASN A 503 3.93 40.33 9.93
C ASN A 503 3.14 39.42 10.89
N ILE A 504 3.77 38.33 11.32
CA ILE A 504 3.14 37.32 12.18
C ILE A 504 2.85 37.92 13.57
N GLN A 505 1.60 37.86 14.00
CA GLN A 505 1.16 38.29 15.34
C GLN A 505 0.86 37.11 16.25
N TYR A 506 0.52 35.95 15.67
CA TYR A 506 0.21 34.73 16.40
C TYR A 506 0.59 33.50 15.59
N ALA A 507 1.07 32.46 16.27
CA ALA A 507 1.32 31.14 15.73
C ALA A 507 1.04 30.09 16.82
N ASN A 508 0.26 29.06 16.51
CA ASN A 508 -0.13 28.03 17.48
C ASN A 508 0.99 27.00 17.76
N GLN A 509 0.77 26.08 18.70
CA GLN A 509 1.75 25.04 19.00
C GLN A 509 2.10 24.15 17.80
N THR A 510 1.12 23.81 16.95
CA THR A 510 1.34 22.98 15.76
C THR A 510 2.30 23.63 14.77
N PHE A 511 2.23 24.96 14.58
CA PHE A 511 3.23 25.71 13.81
C PHE A 511 4.66 25.41 14.28
N THR A 512 4.87 25.38 15.59
CA THR A 512 6.20 25.13 16.17
C THR A 512 6.66 23.70 15.90
N ASN A 513 5.75 22.73 16.04
CA ASN A 513 6.04 21.31 15.81
C ASN A 513 6.39 21.03 14.35
N VAL A 514 5.66 21.64 13.40
CA VAL A 514 5.86 21.47 11.96
C VAL A 514 7.10 22.22 11.50
N THR A 515 7.21 23.52 11.78
CA THR A 515 8.27 24.34 11.18
C THR A 515 9.60 24.28 11.93
N GLY A 516 9.59 23.86 13.19
CA GLY A 516 10.74 23.90 14.10
C GLY A 516 11.09 25.29 14.65
N TYR A 517 10.34 26.32 14.24
CA TYR A 517 10.48 27.67 14.79
C TYR A 517 9.54 27.87 15.97
N THR A 518 10.04 28.43 17.06
CA THR A 518 9.17 28.80 18.18
C THR A 518 8.39 30.08 17.86
N ALA A 519 7.20 30.24 18.44
CA ALA A 519 6.41 31.47 18.27
C ALA A 519 7.25 32.74 18.54
N GLY A 520 8.02 32.77 19.62
CA GLY A 520 8.87 33.91 19.98
C GLY A 520 9.95 34.28 18.97
N GLU A 521 10.36 33.36 18.10
CA GLU A 521 11.33 33.62 17.03
C GLU A 521 10.68 34.23 15.78
N VAL A 522 9.38 34.02 15.58
CA VAL A 522 8.68 34.39 14.35
C VAL A 522 7.68 35.53 14.51
N ILE A 523 7.23 35.83 15.74
CA ILE A 523 6.39 37.00 15.99
C ILE A 523 7.12 38.27 15.49
N GLY A 524 6.41 39.09 14.72
CA GLY A 524 6.90 40.31 14.08
C GLY A 524 7.66 40.09 12.77
N SER A 525 7.95 38.84 12.40
CA SER A 525 8.60 38.50 11.13
C SER A 525 7.57 38.23 10.03
N ASN A 526 7.99 38.38 8.78
CA ASN A 526 7.15 38.06 7.62
C ASN A 526 7.30 36.57 7.23
N PRO A 527 6.22 35.83 6.91
CA PRO A 527 6.26 34.40 6.52
C PRO A 527 7.17 34.06 5.34
N ARG A 528 7.65 35.05 4.58
CA ARG A 528 8.68 34.87 3.55
C ARG A 528 9.97 34.25 4.07
N ILE A 529 10.23 34.27 5.38
CA ILE A 529 11.35 33.55 5.99
C ILE A 529 11.29 32.04 5.78
N PHE A 530 10.11 31.47 5.50
CA PHE A 530 9.92 30.04 5.23
C PHE A 530 10.04 29.69 3.73
N LYS A 531 10.25 30.67 2.85
CA LYS A 531 10.21 30.44 1.39
C LYS A 531 11.33 29.48 0.94
N SER A 532 10.97 28.43 0.21
CA SER A 532 11.93 27.45 -0.36
C SER A 532 12.49 27.82 -1.74
N ASP A 533 11.88 28.81 -2.41
CA ASP A 533 12.04 29.16 -3.83
C ASP A 533 11.54 28.11 -4.84
N LYS A 534 10.92 27.00 -4.39
CA LYS A 534 10.30 26.00 -5.28
C LYS A 534 8.84 26.29 -5.62
N THR A 535 8.15 27.11 -4.83
CA THR A 535 6.80 27.59 -5.18
C THR A 535 6.88 28.61 -6.32
N PRO A 536 6.14 28.41 -7.42
CA PRO A 536 6.11 29.36 -8.53
C PRO A 536 5.69 30.77 -8.07
N GLN A 537 6.34 31.80 -8.59
CA GLN A 537 6.03 33.19 -8.22
C GLN A 537 4.55 33.55 -8.50
N LYS A 538 4.00 33.02 -9.60
CA LYS A 538 2.59 33.20 -9.98
C LYS A 538 1.61 32.79 -8.86
N THR A 539 1.96 31.78 -8.05
CA THR A 539 1.13 31.31 -6.93
C THR A 539 1.05 32.36 -5.82
N TYR A 540 2.16 33.03 -5.50
CA TYR A 540 2.16 34.13 -4.52
C TYR A 540 1.41 35.36 -5.04
N ASP A 541 1.55 35.67 -6.33
CA ASP A 541 0.86 36.81 -6.95
C ASP A 541 -0.66 36.60 -6.94
N ASP A 542 -1.12 35.38 -7.24
CA ASP A 542 -2.52 34.96 -7.16
C ASP A 542 -3.07 35.06 -5.72
N MET A 543 -2.31 34.56 -4.75
CA MET A 543 -2.64 34.66 -3.32
C MET A 543 -2.90 36.11 -2.90
N TRP A 544 -1.97 37.02 -3.20
CA TRP A 544 -2.12 38.42 -2.82
C TRP A 544 -3.26 39.12 -3.56
N ALA A 545 -3.53 38.76 -4.82
CA ALA A 545 -4.66 39.30 -5.58
C ALA A 545 -6.01 38.91 -4.95
N HIS A 546 -6.15 37.70 -4.41
CA HIS A 546 -7.35 37.29 -3.67
C HIS A 546 -7.47 37.99 -2.32
N LEU A 547 -6.41 37.98 -1.51
CA LEU A 547 -6.42 38.54 -0.15
C LEU A 547 -6.68 40.05 -0.12
N THR A 548 -6.13 40.81 -1.08
CA THR A 548 -6.34 42.27 -1.17
C THR A 548 -7.75 42.64 -1.65
N ARG A 549 -8.41 41.77 -2.41
CA ARG A 549 -9.85 41.88 -2.74
C ARG A 549 -10.77 41.45 -1.60
N GLY A 550 -10.20 40.91 -0.53
CA GLY A 550 -10.94 40.42 0.62
C GLY A 550 -11.58 39.04 0.40
N GLU A 551 -11.07 38.28 -0.56
CA GLU A 551 -11.46 36.90 -0.86
C GLU A 551 -10.53 35.91 -0.14
N LEU A 552 -10.99 34.68 0.08
CA LEU A 552 -10.12 33.61 0.58
C LEU A 552 -9.24 33.08 -0.56
N TRP A 553 -8.05 32.61 -0.21
CA TRP A 553 -7.15 31.92 -1.12
C TRP A 553 -6.88 30.50 -0.64
N ARG A 554 -6.74 29.57 -1.59
CA ARG A 554 -6.36 28.17 -1.34
C ARG A 554 -5.27 27.76 -2.33
N GLY A 555 -4.25 27.07 -1.83
CA GLY A 555 -3.22 26.51 -2.68
C GLY A 555 -2.11 25.83 -1.92
N GLU A 556 -1.21 25.21 -2.67
CA GLU A 556 -0.04 24.52 -2.11
C GLU A 556 1.18 25.45 -2.11
N LEU A 557 1.92 25.43 -1.00
CA LEU A 557 3.17 26.15 -0.81
C LEU A 557 4.25 25.15 -0.43
N ILE A 558 5.46 25.32 -0.99
CA ILE A 558 6.63 24.52 -0.66
C ILE A 558 7.51 25.43 0.18
N ASN A 559 7.68 25.09 1.45
CA ASN A 559 8.41 25.90 2.42
C ASN A 559 9.52 25.10 3.08
N ARG A 560 10.42 25.82 3.74
CA ARG A 560 11.60 25.28 4.41
C ARG A 560 11.45 25.40 5.92
N ARG A 561 11.69 24.29 6.62
CA ARG A 561 11.76 24.22 8.08
C ARG A 561 13.07 24.84 8.58
N LYS A 562 13.18 25.02 9.89
CA LYS A 562 14.38 25.61 10.54
C LYS A 562 15.66 24.82 10.30
N ASP A 563 15.56 23.49 10.19
CA ASP A 563 16.69 22.59 9.94
C ASP A 563 17.15 22.56 8.46
N GLY A 564 16.44 23.27 7.58
CA GLY A 564 16.72 23.33 6.15
C GLY A 564 15.95 22.30 5.32
N SER A 565 15.21 21.37 5.93
CA SER A 565 14.36 20.42 5.22
C SER A 565 13.16 21.13 4.58
N GLU A 566 12.72 20.63 3.42
CA GLU A 566 11.58 21.16 2.70
C GLU A 566 10.31 20.37 3.04
N HIS A 567 9.17 21.06 3.01
CA HIS A 567 7.87 20.46 3.22
C HIS A 567 6.81 21.14 2.37
N VAL A 568 5.76 20.40 2.04
CA VAL A 568 4.64 20.85 1.22
C VAL A 568 3.45 21.12 2.15
N GLU A 569 2.97 22.36 2.12
CA GLU A 569 1.85 22.84 2.92
C GLU A 569 0.64 23.07 2.00
N SER A 570 -0.51 22.50 2.34
CA SER A 570 -1.80 22.91 1.80
C SER A 570 -2.33 24.07 2.64
N ALA A 571 -2.43 25.26 2.07
CA ALA A 571 -2.75 26.48 2.80
C ALA A 571 -4.10 27.07 2.38
N THR A 572 -4.92 27.41 3.38
CA THR A 572 -6.12 28.24 3.22
C THR A 572 -5.92 29.54 3.99
N ILE A 573 -5.95 30.68 3.29
CA ILE A 573 -5.69 31.99 3.88
C ILE A 573 -6.91 32.89 3.66
N PHE A 574 -7.38 33.52 4.74
CA PHE A 574 -8.56 34.36 4.69
C PHE A 574 -8.37 35.69 5.44
N PRO A 575 -8.96 36.78 4.93
CA PRO A 575 -8.97 38.07 5.59
C PRO A 575 -9.98 38.09 6.74
N VAL A 576 -9.52 38.49 7.92
CA VAL A 576 -10.36 38.68 9.11
C VAL A 576 -10.96 40.09 9.07
N ARG A 577 -12.28 40.18 9.23
CA ARG A 577 -13.05 41.44 9.14
C ARG A 577 -13.64 41.82 10.49
N GLN A 578 -13.63 43.12 10.79
CA GLN A 578 -14.41 43.69 11.88
C GLN A 578 -15.89 43.83 11.51
N SER A 579 -16.73 44.13 12.49
CA SER A 579 -18.18 44.35 12.34
C SER A 579 -18.53 45.50 11.37
N ASP A 580 -17.57 46.38 11.08
CA ASP A 580 -17.69 47.47 10.09
C ASP A 580 -17.28 47.05 8.65
N GLY A 581 -16.89 45.79 8.45
CA GLY A 581 -16.49 45.22 7.16
C GLY A 581 -15.02 45.43 6.79
N ARG A 582 -14.24 46.18 7.59
CA ARG A 582 -12.82 46.44 7.34
C ARG A 582 -11.96 45.23 7.68
N ILE A 583 -10.99 44.91 6.82
CA ILE A 583 -10.02 43.84 7.05
C ILE A 583 -8.96 44.34 8.06
N THR A 584 -8.66 43.55 9.08
CA THR A 584 -7.65 43.90 10.09
C THR A 584 -6.45 42.98 10.08
N ASN A 585 -6.66 41.71 9.71
CA ASN A 585 -5.65 40.66 9.81
C ASN A 585 -5.84 39.63 8.69
N TYR A 586 -4.82 38.81 8.44
CA TYR A 586 -4.96 37.58 7.68
C TYR A 586 -4.79 36.37 8.60
N LEU A 587 -5.65 35.38 8.44
CA LEU A 587 -5.59 34.10 9.15
C LEU A 587 -5.26 33.02 8.12
N ALA A 588 -4.13 32.34 8.32
CA ALA A 588 -3.68 31.21 7.54
C ALA A 588 -3.85 29.92 8.35
N ILE A 589 -4.56 28.96 7.78
CA ILE A 589 -4.64 27.58 8.27
C ILE A 589 -3.92 26.70 7.26
N LYS A 590 -3.00 25.85 7.73
CA LYS A 590 -2.16 25.05 6.85
C LYS A 590 -1.97 23.62 7.35
N GLU A 591 -2.10 22.69 6.43
CA GLU A 591 -1.86 21.26 6.65
C GLU A 591 -0.53 20.86 6.01
N ASP A 592 0.33 20.13 6.74
CA ASP A 592 1.54 19.54 6.17
C ASP A 592 1.17 18.26 5.41
N ILE A 593 1.21 18.32 4.08
CA ILE A 593 0.83 17.21 3.19
C ILE A 593 2.05 16.48 2.63
N THR A 594 3.24 16.69 3.20
CA THR A 594 4.50 16.14 2.67
C THR A 594 4.47 14.62 2.59
N GLU A 595 4.07 13.95 3.68
CA GLU A 595 4.00 12.48 3.73
C GLU A 595 2.92 11.95 2.78
N LYS A 596 1.77 12.62 2.71
CA LYS A 596 0.68 12.27 1.79
C LYS A 596 1.16 12.32 0.33
N ARG A 597 1.82 13.40 -0.08
CA ARG A 597 2.37 13.54 -1.43
C ARG A 597 3.45 12.50 -1.72
N GLN A 598 4.38 12.29 -0.80
CA GLN A 598 5.45 11.29 -0.96
C GLN A 598 4.87 9.88 -1.10
N ASN A 599 3.81 9.57 -0.35
CA ASN A 599 3.12 8.29 -0.45
C ASN A 599 2.35 8.17 -1.77
N GLU A 600 1.65 9.22 -2.22
CA GLU A 600 0.96 9.24 -3.52
C GLU A 600 1.95 9.07 -4.69
N GLU A 601 3.03 9.84 -4.72
CA GLU A 601 4.10 9.73 -5.72
C GLU A 601 4.76 8.35 -5.69
N ARG A 602 4.96 7.77 -4.50
CA ARG A 602 5.52 6.43 -4.34
C ARG A 602 4.57 5.33 -4.81
N ILE A 603 3.27 5.46 -4.53
CA ILE A 603 2.23 4.53 -5.00
C ILE A 603 2.14 4.59 -6.52
N GLU A 604 2.15 5.80 -7.10
CA GLU A 604 2.14 6.00 -8.55
C GLU A 604 3.40 5.41 -9.20
N SER A 605 4.56 5.62 -8.59
CA SER A 605 5.83 5.03 -9.03
C SER A 605 5.80 3.49 -8.98
N LEU A 606 5.28 2.90 -7.90
CA LEU A 606 5.15 1.44 -7.73
C LEU A 606 4.15 0.82 -8.71
N ALA A 607 3.10 1.54 -9.08
CA ALA A 607 2.08 1.07 -10.01
C ALA A 607 2.55 1.11 -11.47
N HIS A 608 3.41 2.06 -11.84
CA HIS A 608 3.68 2.38 -13.25
C HIS A 608 5.14 2.23 -13.68
N PHE A 609 6.10 2.05 -12.77
CA PHE A 609 7.52 1.94 -13.10
C PHE A 609 8.18 0.68 -12.53
N ASP A 610 9.16 0.16 -13.27
CA ASP A 610 10.06 -0.91 -12.84
C ASP A 610 11.02 -0.38 -11.76
N GLN A 611 11.07 -1.09 -10.62
CA GLN A 611 11.78 -0.61 -9.43
C GLN A 611 13.30 -0.63 -9.58
N LEU A 612 13.84 -1.48 -10.47
CA LEU A 612 15.28 -1.58 -10.66
C LEU A 612 15.78 -0.49 -11.61
N THR A 613 15.13 -0.35 -12.76
CA THR A 613 15.61 0.51 -13.86
C THR A 613 14.97 1.90 -13.89
N GLY A 614 13.86 2.10 -13.18
CA GLY A 614 13.07 3.34 -13.22
C GLY A 614 12.38 3.57 -14.58
N LEU A 615 12.38 2.58 -15.47
CA LEU A 615 11.64 2.61 -16.73
C LEU A 615 10.15 2.33 -16.49
N PRO A 616 9.24 2.77 -17.38
CA PRO A 616 7.87 2.28 -17.42
C PRO A 616 7.79 0.75 -17.28
N ASN A 617 6.86 0.27 -16.46
CA ASN A 617 6.53 -1.16 -16.41
C ASN A 617 5.51 -1.51 -17.50
N ARG A 618 5.12 -2.79 -17.59
CA ARG A 618 4.16 -3.25 -18.59
C ARG A 618 2.81 -2.52 -18.53
N VAL A 619 2.35 -2.12 -17.34
CA VAL A 619 1.06 -1.42 -17.19
C VAL A 619 1.12 -0.04 -17.84
N LEU A 620 2.16 0.74 -17.55
CA LEU A 620 2.33 2.07 -18.16
C LEU A 620 2.63 1.98 -19.65
N LEU A 621 3.34 0.95 -20.09
CA LEU A 621 3.60 0.70 -21.50
C LEU A 621 2.30 0.45 -22.29
N ASP A 622 1.42 -0.42 -21.78
CA ASP A 622 0.13 -0.73 -22.42
C ASP A 622 -0.76 0.52 -22.55
N ASP A 623 -0.80 1.35 -21.50
CA ASP A 623 -1.52 2.63 -21.53
C ASP A 623 -0.97 3.59 -22.60
N ARG A 624 0.35 3.78 -22.62
CA ARG A 624 1.03 4.61 -23.63
C ARG A 624 0.86 4.07 -25.05
N PHE A 625 0.89 2.76 -25.21
CA PHE A 625 0.65 2.11 -26.50
C PHE A 625 -0.77 2.37 -26.99
N LYS A 626 -1.79 2.22 -26.14
CA LYS A 626 -3.19 2.51 -26.50
C LYS A 626 -3.36 3.94 -26.99
N PHE A 627 -2.71 4.88 -26.33
CA PHE A 627 -2.70 6.28 -26.77
C PHE A 627 -2.00 6.43 -28.14
N ALA A 628 -0.80 5.87 -28.30
CA ALA A 628 -0.01 5.98 -29.52
C ALA A 628 -0.70 5.34 -30.74
N ILE A 629 -1.29 4.15 -30.59
CA ILE A 629 -2.00 3.48 -31.68
C ILE A 629 -3.30 4.21 -32.06
N SER A 630 -4.01 4.78 -31.08
CA SER A 630 -5.20 5.62 -31.34
C SER A 630 -4.86 6.90 -32.10
N LEU A 631 -3.64 7.43 -31.91
CA LEU A 631 -3.14 8.56 -32.68
C LEU A 631 -2.77 8.14 -34.11
N ALA A 632 -1.99 7.05 -34.25
CA ALA A 632 -1.58 6.48 -35.53
C ALA A 632 -2.76 6.11 -36.43
N GLN A 633 -3.81 5.50 -35.86
CA GLN A 633 -5.07 5.20 -36.55
C GLN A 633 -5.76 6.44 -37.14
N ARG A 634 -5.69 7.57 -36.43
CA ARG A 634 -6.31 8.83 -36.87
C ARG A 634 -5.47 9.59 -37.89
N SER A 635 -4.14 9.59 -37.73
CA SER A 635 -3.21 10.27 -38.64
C SER A 635 -2.86 9.44 -39.89
N GLY A 636 -3.14 8.13 -39.88
CA GLY A 636 -2.70 7.20 -40.92
C GLY A 636 -1.18 6.94 -40.88
N GLU A 637 -0.54 7.25 -39.76
CA GLU A 637 0.91 7.06 -39.57
C GLU A 637 1.23 5.63 -39.12
N LYS A 638 2.47 5.21 -39.37
CA LYS A 638 3.00 3.92 -38.89
C LYS A 638 3.52 4.03 -37.46
N LEU A 639 3.54 2.90 -36.77
CA LEU A 639 4.11 2.76 -35.44
C LEU A 639 4.94 1.49 -35.39
N ALA A 640 6.19 1.58 -34.94
CA ALA A 640 7.04 0.41 -34.78
C ALA A 640 7.09 0.01 -33.30
N VAL A 641 7.10 -1.30 -33.04
CA VAL A 641 7.43 -1.86 -31.73
C VAL A 641 8.70 -2.69 -31.82
N MET A 642 9.47 -2.72 -30.74
CA MET A 642 10.67 -3.54 -30.66
C MET A 642 10.70 -4.35 -29.37
N TYR A 643 11.07 -5.62 -29.49
CA TYR A 643 11.41 -6.48 -28.38
C TYR A 643 12.93 -6.65 -28.35
N LEU A 644 13.58 -6.22 -27.27
CA LEU A 644 15.02 -6.27 -27.09
C LEU A 644 15.36 -7.20 -25.93
N ASP A 645 16.34 -8.07 -26.14
CA ASP A 645 16.86 -8.96 -25.12
C ASP A 645 18.40 -8.87 -25.07
N LEU A 646 18.97 -8.89 -23.85
CA LEU A 646 20.42 -8.85 -23.67
C LEU A 646 21.05 -10.23 -23.83
N ASP A 647 21.94 -10.34 -24.82
CA ASP A 647 22.60 -11.60 -25.11
C ASP A 647 23.52 -12.03 -23.96
N ASN A 648 23.45 -13.32 -23.60
CA ASN A 648 24.30 -13.95 -22.58
C ASN A 648 24.21 -13.30 -21.18
N PHE A 649 23.16 -12.53 -20.89
CA PHE A 649 22.96 -11.92 -19.58
C PHE A 649 22.92 -12.96 -18.44
N LYS A 650 22.29 -14.12 -18.70
CA LYS A 650 22.31 -15.24 -17.76
C LYS A 650 23.73 -15.68 -17.40
N THR A 651 24.64 -15.78 -18.36
CA THR A 651 26.04 -16.14 -18.12
C THR A 651 26.74 -15.12 -17.23
N ILE A 652 26.44 -13.83 -17.41
CA ILE A 652 26.96 -12.74 -16.56
C ILE A 652 26.47 -12.94 -15.12
N ASN A 653 25.17 -13.19 -14.92
CA ASN A 653 24.61 -13.46 -13.59
C ASN A 653 25.20 -14.72 -12.93
N ASP A 654 25.33 -15.80 -13.70
CA ASP A 654 25.84 -17.08 -13.20
C ASP A 654 27.33 -16.99 -12.83
N THR A 655 28.09 -16.11 -13.49
CA THR A 655 29.55 -15.97 -13.29
C THR A 655 29.92 -14.88 -12.28
N LEU A 656 29.25 -13.73 -12.33
CA LEU A 656 29.61 -12.52 -11.58
C LEU A 656 28.58 -12.13 -10.51
N GLY A 657 27.44 -12.83 -10.47
CA GLY A 657 26.37 -12.61 -9.51
C GLY A 657 25.35 -11.57 -9.98
N HIS A 658 24.13 -11.69 -9.45
CA HIS A 658 22.98 -10.85 -9.82
C HIS A 658 23.18 -9.37 -9.53
N SER A 659 23.99 -8.98 -8.53
CA SER A 659 24.24 -7.55 -8.23
C SER A 659 24.97 -6.83 -9.36
N ILE A 660 25.88 -7.52 -10.05
CA ILE A 660 26.58 -6.99 -11.23
C ILE A 660 25.64 -6.98 -12.43
N GLY A 661 24.80 -8.00 -12.59
CA GLY A 661 23.74 -8.01 -13.60
C GLY A 661 22.72 -6.89 -13.43
N ASP A 662 22.31 -6.58 -12.20
CA ASP A 662 21.40 -5.49 -11.89
C ASP A 662 22.00 -4.12 -12.24
N GLN A 663 23.29 -3.93 -11.93
CA GLN A 663 24.02 -2.73 -12.35
C GLN A 663 24.12 -2.62 -13.88
N LEU A 664 24.31 -3.75 -14.57
CA LEU A 664 24.31 -3.80 -16.02
C LEU A 664 22.94 -3.42 -16.59
N LEU A 665 21.85 -3.93 -16.02
CA LEU A 665 20.48 -3.58 -16.42
C LEU A 665 20.18 -2.09 -16.23
N MET A 666 20.62 -1.51 -15.10
CA MET A 666 20.47 -0.07 -14.85
C MET A 666 21.24 0.77 -15.88
N GLU A 667 22.47 0.39 -16.21
CA GLU A 667 23.29 1.10 -17.19
C GLU A 667 22.74 0.94 -18.61
N VAL A 668 22.27 -0.25 -18.98
CA VAL A 668 21.57 -0.49 -20.26
C VAL A 668 20.30 0.35 -20.34
N ALA A 669 19.45 0.34 -19.31
CA ALA A 669 18.22 1.14 -19.28
C ALA A 669 18.49 2.63 -19.50
N LYS A 670 19.54 3.15 -18.85
CA LYS A 670 20.00 4.54 -19.03
C LYS A 670 20.44 4.82 -20.46
N ARG A 671 21.19 3.91 -21.08
CA ARG A 671 21.65 4.02 -22.48
C ARG A 671 20.50 3.97 -23.48
N LEU A 672 19.55 3.06 -23.29
CA LEU A 672 18.34 2.97 -24.11
C LEU A 672 17.55 4.29 -24.02
N LYS A 673 17.27 4.77 -22.81
CA LYS A 673 16.55 6.04 -22.59
C LYS A 673 17.25 7.25 -23.21
N ALA A 674 18.58 7.31 -23.17
CA ALA A 674 19.35 8.41 -23.77
C ALA A 674 19.42 8.36 -25.30
N THR A 675 19.18 7.19 -25.91
CA THR A 675 19.23 6.99 -27.36
C THR A 675 17.89 7.33 -28.05
N LEU A 676 16.80 7.22 -27.29
CA LEU A 676 15.42 7.41 -27.75
C LEU A 676 14.95 8.85 -27.59
N ARG A 677 13.89 9.22 -28.31
CA ARG A 677 13.26 10.54 -28.24
C ARG A 677 12.28 10.62 -27.07
N GLU A 678 11.78 11.81 -26.75
CA GLU A 678 10.79 11.98 -25.67
C GLU A 678 9.45 11.30 -25.99
N GLU A 679 9.06 11.27 -27.26
CA GLU A 679 7.85 10.59 -27.73
C GLU A 679 7.96 9.05 -27.73
N ASP A 680 9.19 8.52 -27.74
CA ASP A 680 9.45 7.09 -27.71
C ASP A 680 9.28 6.55 -26.28
N THR A 681 8.75 5.35 -26.16
CA THR A 681 8.61 4.68 -24.86
C THR A 681 9.46 3.43 -24.82
N VAL A 682 10.30 3.31 -23.79
CA VAL A 682 11.02 2.07 -23.45
C VAL A 682 10.53 1.58 -22.10
N SER A 683 10.31 0.27 -21.99
CA SER A 683 9.81 -0.40 -20.80
C SER A 683 10.62 -1.66 -20.56
N ARG A 684 10.78 -2.05 -19.29
CA ARG A 684 11.35 -3.36 -18.93
C ARG A 684 10.21 -4.34 -18.67
N GLN A 685 10.21 -5.48 -19.37
CA GLN A 685 9.19 -6.52 -19.21
C GLN A 685 9.49 -7.46 -18.04
N GLY A 686 10.78 -7.65 -17.73
CA GLY A 686 11.29 -8.51 -16.67
C GLY A 686 12.63 -9.10 -17.07
N GLY A 687 13.46 -9.52 -16.12
CA GLY A 687 14.79 -10.08 -16.43
C GLY A 687 15.66 -9.12 -17.26
N ASP A 688 16.12 -9.60 -18.39
CA ASP A 688 16.93 -8.94 -19.44
C ASP A 688 16.13 -8.39 -20.62
N GLU A 689 14.80 -8.38 -20.52
CA GLU A 689 13.91 -8.04 -21.63
C GLU A 689 13.37 -6.61 -21.55
N PHE A 690 13.49 -5.89 -22.66
CA PHE A 690 13.00 -4.53 -22.86
C PHE A 690 12.03 -4.49 -24.04
N PHE A 691 11.00 -3.66 -23.94
CA PHE A 691 10.03 -3.43 -25.00
C PHE A 691 9.94 -1.95 -25.32
N LEU A 692 9.92 -1.62 -26.61
CA LEU A 692 9.91 -0.25 -27.10
C LEU A 692 8.69 -0.01 -27.99
N VAL A 693 8.12 1.20 -27.89
CA VAL A 693 7.06 1.71 -28.75
C VAL A 693 7.55 3.02 -29.35
N LEU A 694 7.57 3.08 -30.68
CA LEU A 694 8.12 4.17 -31.48
C LEU A 694 7.01 4.74 -32.39
N PRO A 695 6.26 5.75 -31.93
CA PRO A 695 5.21 6.40 -32.72
C PRO A 695 5.79 7.08 -33.98
N GLY A 696 5.01 7.12 -35.07
CA GLY A 696 5.43 7.80 -36.31
C GLY A 696 6.65 7.19 -37.00
N THR A 697 6.98 5.93 -36.69
CA THR A 697 8.18 5.25 -37.17
C THR A 697 7.83 4.14 -38.16
N ASP A 698 8.39 4.24 -39.36
CA ASP A 698 8.29 3.22 -40.41
C ASP A 698 9.43 2.19 -40.32
N GLU A 699 9.49 1.26 -41.26
CA GLU A 699 10.47 0.17 -41.29
C GLU A 699 11.91 0.71 -41.35
N ASN A 700 12.17 1.75 -42.15
CA ASN A 700 13.51 2.34 -42.27
C ASN A 700 13.91 3.09 -40.98
N GLY A 701 12.98 3.82 -40.38
CA GLY A 701 13.17 4.48 -39.09
C GLY A 701 13.46 3.47 -37.99
N ALA A 702 12.71 2.37 -37.94
CA ALA A 702 12.90 1.30 -36.98
C ALA A 702 14.27 0.63 -37.12
N ALA A 703 14.72 0.31 -38.35
CA ALA A 703 16.05 -0.26 -38.57
C ALA A 703 17.18 0.67 -38.06
N ASN A 704 17.04 1.98 -38.32
CA ASN A 704 18.00 2.98 -37.85
C ASN A 704 18.03 3.08 -36.32
N VAL A 705 16.87 3.06 -35.66
CA VAL A 705 16.78 3.07 -34.20
C VAL A 705 17.36 1.78 -33.62
N ALA A 706 17.01 0.61 -34.16
CA ALA A 706 17.55 -0.67 -33.71
C ALA A 706 19.09 -0.72 -33.77
N THR A 707 19.67 -0.21 -34.86
CA THR A 707 21.14 -0.13 -35.03
C THR A 707 21.78 0.74 -33.95
N LYS A 708 21.20 1.93 -33.69
CA LYS A 708 21.68 2.83 -32.62
C LYS A 708 21.56 2.21 -31.24
N LEU A 709 20.48 1.49 -30.96
CA LEU A 709 20.28 0.82 -29.67
C LEU A 709 21.32 -0.29 -29.47
N MET A 710 21.58 -1.10 -30.50
CA MET A 710 22.62 -2.13 -30.45
C MET A 710 24.02 -1.53 -30.24
N GLU A 711 24.35 -0.45 -30.95
CA GLU A 711 25.60 0.28 -30.76
C GLU A 711 25.71 0.89 -29.35
N ALA A 712 24.61 1.35 -28.76
CA ALA A 712 24.59 1.89 -27.41
C ALA A 712 24.81 0.79 -26.36
N VAL A 713 24.15 -0.36 -26.52
CA VAL A 713 24.27 -1.51 -25.61
C VAL A 713 25.66 -2.13 -25.67
N SER A 714 26.24 -2.30 -26.87
CA SER A 714 27.55 -2.92 -27.08
C SER A 714 28.76 -2.13 -26.60
N ARG A 715 28.59 -0.88 -26.15
CA ARG A 715 29.69 -0.11 -25.55
C ARG A 715 30.17 -0.78 -24.26
N PRO A 716 31.48 -0.93 -24.01
CA PRO A 716 31.99 -1.39 -22.73
C PRO A 716 31.42 -0.56 -21.57
N CYS A 717 31.08 -1.20 -20.46
CA CYS A 717 30.66 -0.55 -19.23
C CYS A 717 31.55 -1.01 -18.07
N GLN A 718 32.02 -0.04 -17.28
CA GLN A 718 32.78 -0.33 -16.07
C GLN A 718 31.79 -0.52 -14.93
N ILE A 719 31.68 -1.75 -14.43
CA ILE A 719 30.84 -2.11 -13.30
C ILE A 719 31.73 -2.67 -12.20
N GLU A 720 31.88 -1.88 -11.13
CA GLU A 720 32.87 -2.11 -10.08
C GLU A 720 34.28 -2.29 -10.70
N GLN A 721 34.87 -3.46 -10.52
CA GLN A 721 36.20 -3.83 -11.01
C GLN A 721 36.19 -4.55 -12.36
N HIS A 722 35.03 -4.77 -12.98
CA HIS A 722 34.88 -5.52 -14.22
C HIS A 722 34.52 -4.60 -15.39
N GLU A 723 35.17 -4.80 -16.53
CA GLU A 723 34.77 -4.20 -17.80
C GLU A 723 33.87 -5.21 -18.53
N LEU A 724 32.60 -4.88 -18.69
CA LEU A 724 31.60 -5.77 -19.27
C LEU A 724 31.15 -5.26 -20.64
N VAL A 725 31.02 -6.20 -21.57
CA VAL A 725 30.47 -5.98 -22.91
C VAL A 725 29.29 -6.92 -23.07
N SER A 726 28.11 -6.37 -23.33
CA SER A 726 26.88 -7.12 -23.63
C SER A 726 26.40 -6.72 -25.01
N THR A 727 25.87 -7.66 -25.78
CA THR A 727 25.16 -7.37 -27.03
C THR A 727 23.66 -7.52 -26.82
N ALA A 728 22.87 -7.15 -27.84
CA ALA A 728 21.43 -7.27 -27.80
C ALA A 728 20.89 -7.91 -29.08
N SER A 729 19.86 -8.74 -28.92
CA SER A 729 19.05 -9.28 -30.01
C SER A 729 17.71 -8.53 -30.04
N ILE A 730 17.31 -8.01 -31.21
CA ILE A 730 16.11 -7.16 -31.34
C ILE A 730 15.12 -7.74 -32.37
N GLY A 731 13.86 -7.86 -32.00
CA GLY A 731 12.76 -8.17 -32.90
C GLY A 731 11.87 -6.96 -33.13
N ILE A 732 11.45 -6.73 -34.37
CA ILE A 732 10.71 -5.53 -34.77
C ILE A 732 9.40 -5.94 -35.43
N ALA A 733 8.29 -5.31 -35.04
CA ALA A 733 7.00 -5.42 -35.72
C ALA A 733 6.41 -4.02 -35.97
N VAL A 734 5.74 -3.81 -37.09
CA VAL A 734 5.27 -2.50 -37.54
C VAL A 734 3.75 -2.50 -37.77
N TYR A 735 3.06 -1.62 -37.06
CA TYR A 735 1.65 -1.30 -37.29
C TYR A 735 1.46 -0.52 -38.60
N PRO A 736 0.42 -0.83 -39.40
CA PRO A 736 -0.60 -1.86 -39.20
C PRO A 736 -0.26 -3.24 -39.80
N HIS A 737 0.85 -3.36 -40.53
CA HIS A 737 1.15 -4.56 -41.34
C HIS A 737 1.34 -5.83 -40.50
N ASP A 738 2.01 -5.72 -39.37
CA ASP A 738 2.36 -6.85 -38.50
C ASP A 738 1.39 -7.02 -37.34
N GLY A 739 0.29 -6.27 -37.29
CA GLY A 739 -0.73 -6.38 -36.22
C GLY A 739 -1.44 -5.05 -35.96
N GLU A 740 -2.69 -5.13 -35.49
CA GLU A 740 -3.55 -3.97 -35.22
C GLU A 740 -3.76 -3.68 -33.73
N ASP A 741 -3.33 -4.59 -32.85
CA ASP A 741 -3.42 -4.46 -31.39
C ASP A 741 -2.09 -4.76 -30.70
N PHE A 742 -2.01 -4.40 -29.42
CA PHE A 742 -0.79 -4.54 -28.62
C PHE A 742 -0.31 -5.98 -28.55
N GLU A 743 -1.20 -6.94 -28.27
CA GLU A 743 -0.85 -8.34 -28.04
C GLU A 743 -0.35 -9.00 -29.34
N MET A 744 -0.94 -8.68 -30.49
CA MET A 744 -0.46 -9.17 -31.79
C MET A 744 0.93 -8.62 -32.12
N LEU A 745 1.14 -7.30 -32.00
CA LEU A 745 2.43 -6.67 -32.29
C LEU A 745 3.51 -7.12 -31.29
N PHE A 746 3.17 -7.27 -30.01
CA PHE A 746 4.06 -7.78 -28.98
C PHE A 746 4.54 -9.19 -29.31
N LYS A 747 3.60 -10.09 -29.62
CA LYS A 747 3.91 -11.48 -29.99
C LYS A 747 4.76 -11.58 -31.27
N ASN A 748 4.47 -10.73 -32.25
CA ASN A 748 5.19 -10.76 -33.52
C ASN A 748 6.60 -10.18 -33.38
N ALA A 749 6.79 -9.14 -32.56
CA ALA A 749 8.11 -8.63 -32.21
C ALA A 749 8.93 -9.65 -31.41
N ASP A 750 8.31 -10.36 -30.45
CA ASP A 750 8.97 -11.45 -29.70
C ASP A 750 9.44 -12.58 -30.64
N ALA A 751 8.58 -13.04 -31.55
CA ALA A 751 8.95 -14.06 -32.53
C ALA A 751 10.14 -13.63 -33.42
N ALA A 752 10.20 -12.36 -33.81
CA ALA A 752 11.31 -11.80 -34.56
C ALA A 752 12.61 -11.73 -33.73
N MET A 753 12.51 -11.36 -32.44
CA MET A 753 13.65 -11.29 -31.51
C MET A 753 14.25 -12.67 -31.29
N PHE A 754 13.40 -13.67 -31.07
CA PHE A 754 13.83 -15.06 -30.91
C PHE A 754 14.59 -15.55 -32.15
N ARG A 755 14.14 -15.16 -33.35
CA ARG A 755 14.85 -15.47 -34.59
C ARG A 755 16.18 -14.75 -34.72
N ALA A 756 16.26 -13.49 -34.28
CA ALA A 756 17.54 -12.77 -34.21
C ALA A 756 18.56 -13.49 -33.30
N LYS A 757 18.10 -14.11 -32.20
CA LYS A 757 18.96 -14.95 -31.33
C LYS A 757 19.47 -16.20 -32.04
N GLN A 758 18.64 -16.85 -32.86
CA GLN A 758 19.02 -18.06 -33.59
C GLN A 758 19.98 -17.78 -34.74
N ASP A 759 19.82 -16.64 -35.41
CA ASP A 759 20.65 -16.20 -36.54
C ASP A 759 22.05 -15.69 -36.13
N GLY A 760 22.49 -15.97 -34.89
CA GLY A 760 23.84 -15.64 -34.40
C GLY A 760 23.90 -14.58 -33.30
N ARG A 761 22.75 -14.10 -32.79
CA ARG A 761 22.65 -13.02 -31.79
C ARG A 761 23.24 -11.68 -32.29
N ASN A 762 23.24 -10.65 -31.45
CA ASN A 762 23.76 -9.32 -31.79
C ASN A 762 23.28 -8.81 -33.16
N ASN A 763 21.98 -8.94 -33.43
CA ASN A 763 21.35 -8.49 -34.67
C ASN A 763 19.88 -8.13 -34.42
N PHE A 764 19.25 -7.50 -35.42
CA PHE A 764 17.81 -7.27 -35.41
C PHE A 764 17.10 -7.98 -36.57
N ARG A 765 15.83 -8.32 -36.37
CA ARG A 765 14.95 -8.90 -37.38
C ARG A 765 13.59 -8.24 -37.38
N PHE A 766 13.06 -7.99 -38.57
CA PHE A 766 11.65 -7.69 -38.75
C PHE A 766 10.83 -8.97 -38.72
N PHE A 767 9.63 -8.88 -38.16
CA PHE A 767 8.67 -9.97 -38.22
C PHE A 767 8.34 -10.33 -39.66
N THR A 768 8.26 -11.63 -39.93
CA THR A 768 7.58 -12.15 -41.12
C THR A 768 6.64 -13.29 -40.71
N PRO A 769 5.52 -13.52 -41.42
CA PRO A 769 4.57 -14.59 -41.09
C PRO A 769 5.18 -15.99 -40.98
N GLU A 770 6.27 -16.25 -41.70
CA GLU A 770 7.03 -17.51 -41.65
C GLU A 770 7.72 -17.71 -40.28
N MET A 771 8.08 -16.64 -39.56
CA MET A 771 8.70 -16.69 -38.24
C MET A 771 7.74 -17.27 -37.18
N GLN A 772 6.47 -16.84 -37.21
CA GLN A 772 5.42 -17.36 -36.31
C GLN A 772 5.26 -18.88 -36.48
N THR A 773 5.25 -19.35 -37.73
CA THR A 773 5.11 -20.78 -38.05
C THR A 773 6.32 -21.60 -37.57
N HIS A 774 7.52 -21.03 -37.67
CA HIS A 774 8.75 -21.67 -37.22
C HIS A 774 8.84 -21.81 -35.69
N SER A 775 8.47 -20.76 -34.93
CA SER A 775 8.48 -20.80 -33.47
C SER A 775 7.49 -21.83 -32.91
N VAL A 776 6.29 -21.95 -33.51
CA VAL A 776 5.32 -23.00 -33.17
C VAL A 776 5.89 -24.39 -33.48
N ARG A 777 6.53 -24.56 -34.63
CA ARG A 777 7.16 -25.82 -35.03
C ARG A 777 8.26 -26.24 -34.07
N ILE A 778 9.13 -25.33 -33.64
CA ILE A 778 10.19 -25.62 -32.66
C ILE A 778 9.60 -26.09 -31.32
N LEU A 779 8.55 -25.43 -30.83
CA LEU A 779 7.91 -25.83 -29.57
C LEU A 779 7.27 -27.22 -29.68
N GLN A 780 6.62 -27.51 -30.81
CA GLN A 780 6.07 -28.83 -31.11
C GLN A 780 7.16 -29.91 -31.17
N LEU A 781 8.26 -29.65 -31.88
CA LEU A 781 9.38 -30.58 -31.99
C LEU A 781 10.08 -30.80 -30.65
N SER A 782 10.30 -29.74 -29.86
CA SER A 782 10.91 -29.84 -28.51
C SER A 782 10.06 -30.68 -27.56
N SER A 783 8.73 -30.56 -27.64
CA SER A 783 7.80 -31.41 -26.90
C SER A 783 7.84 -32.86 -27.38
N ALA A 784 7.79 -33.09 -28.70
CA ALA A 784 7.80 -34.43 -29.30
C ALA A 784 9.11 -35.18 -29.04
N LEU A 785 10.25 -34.49 -29.10
CA LEU A 785 11.58 -35.06 -28.91
C LEU A 785 11.72 -35.75 -27.55
N ARG A 786 11.00 -35.27 -26.51
CA ARG A 786 11.04 -35.90 -25.18
C ARG A 786 10.56 -37.34 -25.14
N HIS A 787 9.73 -37.72 -26.09
CA HIS A 787 9.20 -39.07 -26.19
C HIS A 787 9.81 -39.85 -27.36
N ALA A 788 10.67 -39.23 -28.18
CA ALA A 788 11.18 -39.84 -29.41
C ALA A 788 11.94 -41.14 -29.16
N LEU A 789 12.81 -41.15 -28.14
CA LEU A 789 13.58 -42.34 -27.76
C LEU A 789 12.67 -43.47 -27.24
N ALA A 790 11.76 -43.15 -26.31
CA ALA A 790 10.83 -44.12 -25.72
C ALA A 790 9.83 -44.70 -26.74
N ARG A 791 9.56 -43.96 -27.83
CA ARG A 791 8.64 -44.35 -28.90
C ARG A 791 9.34 -44.96 -30.13
N ASN A 792 10.64 -45.26 -30.05
CA ASN A 792 11.44 -45.83 -31.15
C ASN A 792 11.36 -45.01 -32.45
N GLN A 793 11.40 -43.69 -32.35
CA GLN A 793 11.33 -42.78 -33.49
C GLN A 793 12.71 -42.37 -34.03
N LEU A 794 13.77 -42.69 -33.28
CA LEU A 794 15.15 -42.42 -33.66
C LEU A 794 15.76 -43.63 -34.34
N GLN A 795 16.54 -43.41 -35.39
CA GLN A 795 17.25 -44.44 -36.12
C GLN A 795 18.64 -43.96 -36.54
N LEU A 796 19.56 -44.90 -36.81
CA LEU A 796 20.88 -44.60 -37.33
C LEU A 796 20.96 -44.94 -38.83
N GLN A 797 21.55 -44.03 -39.59
CA GLN A 797 22.05 -44.30 -40.92
C GLN A 797 23.58 -44.25 -40.89
N TYR A 798 24.22 -44.90 -41.85
CA TYR A 798 25.66 -45.11 -41.88
C TYR A 798 26.20 -44.62 -43.22
N GLN A 799 27.17 -43.71 -43.17
CA GLN A 799 27.82 -43.19 -44.38
C GLN A 799 29.24 -43.78 -44.52
N PRO A 800 29.62 -44.32 -45.70
CA PRO A 800 30.92 -44.95 -45.86
C PRO A 800 32.05 -43.92 -45.89
N GLN A 801 33.13 -44.23 -45.17
CA GLN A 801 34.42 -43.53 -45.24
C GLN A 801 35.37 -44.34 -46.12
N VAL A 802 35.95 -43.71 -47.14
CA VAL A 802 36.71 -44.39 -48.20
C VAL A 802 38.16 -43.92 -48.21
N SER A 803 39.11 -44.85 -48.32
CA SER A 803 40.51 -44.50 -48.53
C SER A 803 40.71 -43.95 -49.94
N ILE A 804 41.30 -42.76 -50.06
CA ILE A 804 41.53 -42.15 -51.38
C ILE A 804 42.53 -42.94 -52.23
N ARG A 805 43.39 -43.73 -51.56
CA ARG A 805 44.54 -44.43 -52.14
C ARG A 805 44.14 -45.68 -52.91
N ASP A 806 43.31 -46.53 -52.32
CA ASP A 806 42.92 -47.81 -52.88
C ASP A 806 41.40 -47.96 -53.09
N GLY A 807 40.62 -46.93 -52.74
CA GLY A 807 39.17 -46.89 -52.95
C GLY A 807 38.39 -47.80 -52.01
N ARG A 808 39.02 -48.39 -50.99
CA ARG A 808 38.35 -49.30 -50.05
C ARG A 808 37.60 -48.54 -48.98
N ILE A 809 36.47 -49.10 -48.55
CA ILE A 809 35.73 -48.62 -47.38
C ILE A 809 36.51 -49.02 -46.13
N ILE A 810 36.89 -48.03 -45.33
CA ILE A 810 37.74 -48.16 -44.13
C ILE A 810 36.97 -47.88 -42.84
N GLY A 811 35.83 -47.22 -42.94
CA GLY A 811 34.99 -46.87 -41.81
C GLY A 811 33.57 -46.51 -42.22
N ALA A 812 32.74 -46.25 -41.21
CA ALA A 812 31.38 -45.80 -41.36
C ALA A 812 31.09 -44.73 -40.31
N GLU A 813 30.48 -43.61 -40.71
CA GLU A 813 29.97 -42.62 -39.77
C GLU A 813 28.51 -42.89 -39.44
N ALA A 814 28.20 -43.01 -38.14
CA ALA A 814 26.85 -43.20 -37.64
C ALA A 814 26.14 -41.84 -37.50
N LEU A 815 25.12 -41.65 -38.34
CA LEU A 815 24.37 -40.42 -38.46
C LEU A 815 22.95 -40.60 -37.92
N LEU A 816 22.62 -39.82 -36.89
CA LEU A 816 21.30 -39.85 -36.25
C LEU A 816 20.21 -39.31 -37.19
N ARG A 817 19.06 -39.99 -37.21
CA ARG A 817 17.86 -39.59 -37.95
C ARG A 817 16.64 -39.68 -37.04
N TRP A 818 15.71 -38.74 -37.21
CA TRP A 818 14.45 -38.73 -36.49
C TRP A 818 13.27 -38.84 -37.44
N GLN A 819 12.57 -39.98 -37.37
CA GLN A 819 11.37 -40.24 -38.15
C GLN A 819 10.14 -40.03 -37.24
N HIS A 820 9.46 -38.89 -37.39
CA HIS A 820 8.24 -38.59 -36.65
C HIS A 820 6.99 -39.00 -37.45
N PRO A 821 5.97 -39.63 -36.83
CA PRO A 821 4.75 -40.05 -37.54
C PRO A 821 4.00 -38.89 -38.23
N GLU A 822 3.98 -37.71 -37.60
CA GLU A 822 3.24 -36.54 -38.11
C GLU A 822 4.12 -35.54 -38.87
N PHE A 823 5.40 -35.43 -38.51
CA PHE A 823 6.31 -34.41 -39.07
C PHE A 823 7.23 -34.97 -40.16
N GLY A 824 7.16 -36.28 -40.43
CA GLY A 824 8.03 -36.95 -41.38
C GLY A 824 9.48 -37.05 -40.88
N LEU A 825 10.43 -37.01 -41.80
CA LEU A 825 11.86 -37.01 -41.49
C LEU A 825 12.28 -35.61 -41.01
N VAL A 826 12.62 -35.48 -39.73
CA VAL A 826 13.06 -34.22 -39.13
C VAL A 826 14.57 -34.08 -39.29
N SER A 827 15.02 -32.91 -39.75
CA SER A 827 16.44 -32.65 -40.02
C SER A 827 17.29 -32.67 -38.73
N PRO A 828 18.46 -33.34 -38.72
CA PRO A 828 19.41 -33.27 -37.60
C PRO A 828 19.77 -31.85 -37.17
N ALA A 829 19.92 -30.93 -38.14
CA ALA A 829 20.18 -29.53 -37.86
C ALA A 829 19.02 -28.81 -37.12
N GLU A 830 17.80 -29.36 -37.21
CA GLU A 830 16.62 -28.82 -36.53
C GLU A 830 16.49 -29.39 -35.10
N PHE A 831 16.69 -30.70 -34.90
CA PHE A 831 16.39 -31.33 -33.60
C PHE A 831 17.60 -31.54 -32.67
N ILE A 832 18.84 -31.61 -33.19
CA ILE A 832 20.03 -31.77 -32.34
C ILE A 832 20.21 -30.53 -31.43
N PRO A 833 20.13 -29.27 -31.91
CA PRO A 833 20.22 -28.12 -31.02
C PRO A 833 19.12 -28.10 -29.96
N LEU A 834 17.92 -28.57 -30.30
CA LEU A 834 16.81 -28.71 -29.34
C LEU A 834 17.13 -29.76 -28.26
N ALA A 835 17.72 -30.89 -28.66
CA ALA A 835 18.16 -31.94 -27.76
C ALA A 835 19.27 -31.47 -26.81
N GLU A 836 20.17 -30.61 -27.28
CA GLU A 836 21.24 -30.03 -26.46
C GLU A 836 20.67 -29.05 -25.44
N ASN A 837 19.83 -28.11 -25.89
CA ASN A 837 19.23 -27.08 -25.04
C ASN A 837 18.33 -27.64 -23.94
N ASN A 838 17.64 -28.76 -24.20
CA ASN A 838 16.77 -29.40 -23.21
C ASN A 838 17.44 -30.57 -22.45
N GLY A 839 18.74 -30.80 -22.69
CA GLY A 839 19.55 -31.82 -22.02
C GLY A 839 19.31 -33.27 -22.48
N GLN A 840 18.45 -33.52 -23.47
CA GLN A 840 18.12 -34.86 -23.94
C GLN A 840 19.20 -35.51 -24.79
N ILE A 841 20.12 -34.70 -25.35
CA ILE A 841 21.23 -35.17 -26.17
C ILE A 841 22.10 -36.20 -25.45
N VAL A 842 22.18 -36.15 -24.11
CA VAL A 842 22.95 -37.11 -23.30
C VAL A 842 22.36 -38.52 -23.39
N GLN A 843 21.04 -38.63 -23.26
CA GLN A 843 20.34 -39.92 -23.32
C GLN A 843 20.30 -40.46 -24.75
N ILE A 844 20.04 -39.57 -25.71
CA ILE A 844 20.06 -39.90 -27.13
C ILE A 844 21.45 -40.39 -27.52
N GLY A 845 22.50 -39.67 -27.14
CA GLY A 845 23.87 -40.02 -27.48
C GLY A 845 24.36 -41.33 -26.86
N GLU A 846 23.90 -41.69 -25.64
CA GLU A 846 24.13 -43.03 -25.10
C GLU A 846 23.46 -44.12 -25.94
N TRP A 847 22.23 -43.88 -26.39
CA TRP A 847 21.53 -44.80 -27.28
C TRP A 847 22.22 -44.92 -28.64
N VAL A 848 22.73 -43.82 -29.20
CA VAL A 848 23.51 -43.80 -30.44
C VAL A 848 24.76 -44.66 -30.29
N LEU A 849 25.56 -44.44 -29.24
CA LEU A 849 26.78 -45.21 -28.98
C LEU A 849 26.49 -46.71 -28.85
N ASN A 850 25.49 -47.09 -28.06
CA ASN A 850 25.09 -48.49 -27.90
C ASN A 850 24.64 -49.13 -29.22
N THR A 851 23.86 -48.39 -30.02
CA THR A 851 23.31 -48.90 -31.27
C THR A 851 24.41 -49.06 -32.31
N ALA A 852 25.30 -48.07 -32.44
CA ALA A 852 26.40 -48.08 -33.40
C ALA A 852 27.45 -49.17 -33.09
N THR A 853 27.88 -49.32 -31.83
CA THR A 853 28.88 -50.34 -31.45
C THR A 853 28.33 -51.76 -31.63
N ARG A 854 27.06 -51.98 -31.24
CA ARG A 854 26.38 -53.26 -31.46
C ARG A 854 26.21 -53.57 -32.94
N GLN A 855 25.85 -52.58 -33.75
CA GLN A 855 25.69 -52.77 -35.20
C GLN A 855 27.01 -53.17 -35.86
N LEU A 856 28.11 -52.52 -35.49
CA LEU A 856 29.44 -52.86 -36.01
C LEU A 856 29.85 -54.29 -35.61
N LYS A 857 29.62 -54.68 -34.36
CA LYS A 857 29.89 -56.04 -33.91
C LYS A 857 29.09 -57.07 -34.71
N GLU A 858 27.81 -56.80 -34.94
CA GLU A 858 26.93 -57.66 -35.74
C GLU A 858 27.46 -57.81 -37.17
N TRP A 859 27.91 -56.73 -37.80
CA TRP A 859 28.53 -56.79 -39.13
C TRP A 859 29.79 -57.66 -39.15
N MET A 860 30.66 -57.54 -38.15
CA MET A 860 31.85 -58.39 -38.03
C MET A 860 31.48 -59.87 -37.87
N ASP A 861 30.45 -60.18 -37.07
CA ASP A 861 29.98 -61.55 -36.86
C ASP A 861 29.31 -62.15 -38.11
N GLN A 862 28.76 -61.30 -38.99
CA GLN A 862 28.27 -61.67 -40.32
C GLN A 862 29.38 -61.84 -41.37
N GLY A 863 30.65 -61.69 -41.00
CA GLY A 863 31.80 -61.88 -41.89
C GLY A 863 32.12 -60.68 -42.79
N LEU A 864 31.60 -59.48 -42.47
CA LEU A 864 32.04 -58.25 -43.10
C LEU A 864 33.44 -57.86 -42.58
N PRO A 865 34.27 -57.20 -43.42
CA PRO A 865 35.60 -56.78 -42.99
C PRO A 865 35.51 -55.82 -41.80
N PRO A 866 36.45 -55.90 -40.84
CA PRO A 866 36.49 -54.97 -39.73
C PRO A 866 36.77 -53.55 -40.23
N MET A 867 36.02 -52.58 -39.72
CA MET A 867 36.11 -51.17 -40.07
C MET A 867 35.93 -50.30 -38.82
N VAL A 868 36.27 -49.02 -38.91
CA VAL A 868 36.08 -48.07 -37.82
C VAL A 868 34.65 -47.51 -37.86
N MET A 869 33.97 -47.48 -36.71
CA MET A 869 32.68 -46.80 -36.54
C MET A 869 32.93 -45.41 -35.92
N ALA A 870 32.63 -44.36 -36.66
CA ALA A 870 32.69 -42.98 -36.20
C ALA A 870 31.34 -42.54 -35.61
N VAL A 871 31.37 -41.91 -34.43
CA VAL A 871 30.19 -41.41 -33.72
C VAL A 871 30.44 -39.98 -33.23
N ASN A 872 29.56 -39.07 -33.64
CA ASN A 872 29.55 -37.68 -33.21
C ASN A 872 29.21 -37.53 -31.73
N LEU A 873 29.97 -36.67 -31.03
CA LEU A 873 29.79 -36.38 -29.62
C LEU A 873 29.42 -34.91 -29.39
N SER A 874 28.28 -34.68 -28.72
CA SER A 874 27.87 -33.32 -28.34
C SER A 874 28.74 -32.75 -27.22
N ALA A 875 28.75 -31.41 -27.11
CA ALA A 875 29.43 -30.70 -26.03
C ALA A 875 28.96 -31.12 -24.64
N ALA A 876 27.65 -31.37 -24.50
CA ALA A 876 27.06 -31.80 -23.24
C ALA A 876 27.51 -33.20 -22.82
N GLN A 877 27.70 -34.12 -23.78
CA GLN A 877 28.23 -35.45 -23.51
C GLN A 877 29.73 -35.42 -23.18
N PHE A 878 30.51 -34.63 -23.92
CA PHE A 878 31.97 -34.55 -23.72
C PHE A 878 32.35 -34.04 -22.32
N ARG A 879 31.54 -33.12 -21.78
CA ARG A 879 31.75 -32.56 -20.43
C ARG A 879 31.33 -33.50 -19.28
N GLN A 880 30.75 -34.67 -19.56
CA GLN A 880 30.34 -35.58 -18.49
C GLN A 880 31.56 -36.23 -17.82
N PRO A 881 31.69 -36.12 -16.48
CA PRO A 881 32.85 -36.66 -15.77
C PRO A 881 33.06 -38.17 -15.94
N ASN A 882 32.01 -38.91 -16.24
CA ASN A 882 32.00 -40.36 -16.38
C ASN A 882 31.92 -40.84 -17.85
N LEU A 883 32.29 -39.99 -18.81
CA LEU A 883 32.23 -40.33 -20.24
C LEU A 883 33.09 -41.57 -20.55
N VAL A 884 34.35 -41.58 -20.12
CA VAL A 884 35.32 -42.65 -20.38
C VAL A 884 34.78 -43.99 -19.87
N ASP A 885 34.40 -44.04 -18.59
CA ASP A 885 33.81 -45.23 -17.96
C ASP A 885 32.58 -45.75 -18.72
N ARG A 886 31.72 -44.83 -19.18
CA ARG A 886 30.51 -45.19 -19.93
C ARG A 886 30.84 -45.78 -21.30
N VAL A 887 31.74 -45.17 -22.06
CA VAL A 887 32.12 -45.66 -23.39
C VAL A 887 32.81 -47.03 -23.27
N THR A 888 33.72 -47.19 -22.32
CA THR A 888 34.39 -48.48 -22.05
C THR A 888 33.38 -49.57 -21.66
N ARG A 889 32.37 -49.23 -20.83
CA ARG A 889 31.30 -50.16 -20.48
C ARG A 889 30.48 -50.58 -21.72
N ILE A 890 30.06 -49.63 -22.55
CA ILE A 890 29.28 -49.90 -23.77
C ILE A 890 30.05 -50.81 -24.74
N LEU A 891 31.34 -50.55 -24.93
CA LEU A 891 32.21 -51.41 -25.76
C LEU A 891 32.36 -52.82 -25.17
N GLY A 892 32.49 -52.92 -23.85
CA GLY A 892 32.54 -54.20 -23.14
C GLY A 892 31.24 -55.01 -23.28
N GLU A 893 30.08 -54.35 -23.15
CA GLU A 893 28.76 -54.96 -23.34
C GLU A 893 28.54 -55.42 -24.79
N ALA A 894 29.04 -54.67 -25.77
CA ALA A 894 28.99 -55.05 -27.19
C ALA A 894 30.04 -56.10 -27.60
N GLY A 895 31.07 -56.34 -26.78
CA GLY A 895 32.19 -57.21 -27.13
C GLY A 895 33.04 -56.69 -28.30
N LEU A 896 33.11 -55.37 -28.47
CA LEU A 896 33.85 -54.69 -29.55
C LEU A 896 35.20 -54.18 -29.02
N ALA A 897 36.28 -54.42 -29.77
CA ALA A 897 37.59 -53.88 -29.39
C ALA A 897 37.63 -52.35 -29.58
N HIS A 898 38.26 -51.64 -28.62
CA HIS A 898 38.29 -50.18 -28.54
C HIS A 898 38.76 -49.46 -29.82
N GLN A 899 39.73 -50.04 -30.54
CA GLN A 899 40.31 -49.50 -31.78
C GLN A 899 39.32 -49.37 -32.96
N TYR A 900 38.13 -49.97 -32.84
CA TYR A 900 37.10 -49.89 -33.87
C TYR A 900 36.06 -48.80 -33.61
N LEU A 901 36.18 -48.05 -32.51
CA LEU A 901 35.35 -46.87 -32.24
C LEU A 901 36.18 -45.61 -32.42
N GLU A 902 35.64 -44.68 -33.20
CA GLU A 902 36.11 -43.31 -33.36
C GLU A 902 35.04 -42.36 -32.81
N LEU A 903 35.44 -41.45 -31.92
CA LEU A 903 34.58 -40.41 -31.40
C LEU A 903 34.95 -39.07 -32.02
N GLU A 904 33.95 -38.41 -32.60
CA GLU A 904 34.13 -37.15 -33.31
C GLU A 904 33.69 -35.99 -32.43
N LEU A 905 34.52 -34.95 -32.37
CA LEU A 905 34.27 -33.76 -31.56
C LEU A 905 34.52 -32.52 -32.40
N THR A 906 33.57 -31.58 -32.44
CA THR A 906 33.78 -30.34 -33.19
C THR A 906 34.89 -29.49 -32.59
N GLU A 907 35.59 -28.74 -33.45
CA GLU A 907 36.68 -27.84 -33.05
C GLU A 907 36.27 -26.88 -31.92
N ALA A 908 35.09 -26.27 -32.03
CA ALA A 908 34.57 -25.31 -31.06
C ALA A 908 34.43 -25.92 -29.65
N VAL A 909 34.01 -27.18 -29.57
CA VAL A 909 33.83 -27.88 -28.28
C VAL A 909 35.17 -28.21 -27.64
N ALA A 910 36.15 -28.65 -28.44
CA ALA A 910 37.50 -28.92 -27.95
C ALA A 910 38.19 -27.65 -27.41
N MET A 911 37.91 -26.49 -28.01
CA MET A 911 38.58 -25.23 -27.69
C MET A 911 37.92 -24.42 -26.57
N HIS A 912 36.68 -24.75 -26.17
CA HIS A 912 36.00 -24.09 -25.06
C HIS A 912 36.73 -24.31 -23.71
N ASP A 913 37.23 -25.51 -23.45
CA ASP A 913 38.10 -25.82 -22.31
C ASP A 913 39.21 -26.80 -22.75
N PRO A 914 40.32 -26.27 -23.29
CA PRO A 914 41.33 -27.11 -23.94
C PRO A 914 42.09 -27.99 -22.95
N LEU A 915 42.24 -27.59 -21.67
CA LEU A 915 42.95 -28.38 -20.67
C LEU A 915 42.13 -29.59 -20.22
N ALA A 916 40.82 -29.40 -19.98
CA ALA A 916 39.93 -30.50 -19.69
C ALA A 916 39.79 -31.44 -20.91
N ALA A 917 39.69 -30.87 -22.12
CA ALA A 917 39.61 -31.64 -23.34
C ALA A 917 40.85 -32.53 -23.56
N ILE A 918 42.06 -31.99 -23.36
CA ILE A 918 43.31 -32.77 -23.42
C ILE A 918 43.25 -33.97 -22.46
N LYS A 919 42.83 -33.73 -21.21
CA LYS A 919 42.76 -34.79 -20.20
C LYS A 919 41.81 -35.92 -20.62
N THR A 920 40.57 -35.58 -21.02
CA THR A 920 39.58 -36.57 -21.44
C THR A 920 40.03 -37.32 -22.70
N MET A 921 40.63 -36.62 -23.68
CA MET A 921 41.17 -37.24 -24.89
C MET A 921 42.34 -38.18 -24.58
N ASP A 922 43.24 -37.81 -23.66
CA ASP A 922 44.36 -38.66 -23.22
C ASP A 922 43.84 -39.94 -22.55
N GLU A 923 42.78 -39.84 -21.73
CA GLU A 923 42.12 -40.99 -21.09
C GLU A 923 41.47 -41.93 -22.12
N LEU A 924 40.72 -41.40 -23.09
CA LEU A 924 40.11 -42.19 -24.17
C LEU A 924 41.16 -42.83 -25.08
N HIS A 925 42.22 -42.09 -25.42
CA HIS A 925 43.33 -42.60 -26.22
C HIS A 925 44.09 -43.71 -25.47
N ALA A 926 44.27 -43.61 -24.14
CA ALA A 926 44.88 -44.66 -23.33
C ALA A 926 44.06 -45.97 -23.32
N CYS A 927 42.74 -45.88 -23.49
CA CYS A 927 41.85 -47.04 -23.68
C CYS A 927 41.93 -47.63 -25.10
N GLY A 928 42.60 -46.96 -26.05
CA GLY A 928 42.69 -47.37 -27.45
C GLY A 928 41.51 -46.95 -28.31
N ILE A 929 40.72 -45.95 -27.88
CA ILE A 929 39.62 -45.35 -28.66
C ILE A 929 40.21 -44.25 -29.54
N HIS A 930 39.79 -44.17 -30.80
CA HIS A 930 40.21 -43.09 -31.70
C HIS A 930 39.39 -41.82 -31.45
N MET A 931 40.05 -40.67 -31.59
CA MET A 931 39.41 -39.34 -31.50
C MET A 931 39.65 -38.58 -32.80
N SER A 932 38.61 -37.96 -33.34
CA SER A 932 38.73 -37.02 -34.47
C SER A 932 38.19 -35.65 -34.12
N ILE A 933 38.73 -34.63 -34.78
CA ILE A 933 38.21 -33.27 -34.69
C ILE A 933 37.42 -32.97 -35.95
N ASP A 934 36.16 -32.57 -35.76
CA ASP A 934 35.21 -32.22 -36.80
C ASP A 934 35.13 -30.70 -37.02
N ASP A 935 34.58 -30.29 -38.17
CA ASP A 935 34.41 -28.91 -38.63
C ASP A 935 35.72 -28.06 -38.62
N PHE A 936 36.88 -28.71 -38.81
CA PHE A 936 38.18 -28.05 -38.61
C PHE A 936 38.44 -26.93 -39.63
N GLY A 937 38.75 -25.74 -39.13
CA GLY A 937 39.03 -24.53 -39.93
C GLY A 937 37.90 -23.49 -39.94
N THR A 938 36.75 -23.81 -39.33
CA THR A 938 35.62 -22.88 -39.18
C THR A 938 35.74 -21.99 -37.92
N GLY A 939 36.68 -22.28 -37.03
CA GLY A 939 36.92 -21.57 -35.76
C GLY A 939 38.32 -20.94 -35.59
N TYR A 940 38.52 -20.18 -34.51
CA TYR A 940 39.80 -19.56 -34.16
C TYR A 940 40.67 -20.54 -33.35
N SER A 941 41.39 -21.43 -34.03
CA SER A 941 42.29 -22.38 -33.38
C SER A 941 43.59 -21.73 -32.87
N SER A 942 43.87 -21.88 -31.57
CA SER A 942 45.20 -21.72 -31.02
C SER A 942 46.02 -22.98 -31.28
N LEU A 943 46.86 -22.95 -32.33
CA LEU A 943 47.77 -24.03 -32.76
C LEU A 943 48.61 -24.63 -31.61
N SER A 944 48.87 -23.85 -30.54
CA SER A 944 49.60 -24.33 -29.36
C SER A 944 48.85 -25.39 -28.55
N TYR A 945 47.52 -25.31 -28.47
CA TYR A 945 46.73 -26.35 -27.80
C TYR A 945 46.50 -27.54 -28.72
N PHE A 946 46.26 -27.28 -30.00
CA PHE A 946 46.03 -28.32 -30.99
C PHE A 946 47.19 -29.34 -31.05
N LYS A 947 48.45 -28.87 -31.00
CA LYS A 947 49.64 -29.75 -30.93
C LYS A 947 49.63 -30.75 -29.75
N ARG A 948 48.87 -30.47 -28.70
CA ARG A 948 48.77 -31.30 -27.49
C ARG A 948 47.63 -32.31 -27.56
N PHE A 949 46.64 -32.12 -28.43
CA PHE A 949 45.53 -33.07 -28.58
C PHE A 949 46.02 -34.37 -29.23
N LYS A 950 45.62 -35.52 -28.65
CA LYS A 950 45.89 -36.86 -29.20
C LYS A 950 44.83 -37.23 -30.23
N VAL A 951 44.88 -36.56 -31.36
CA VAL A 951 43.91 -36.73 -32.45
C VAL A 951 44.39 -37.79 -33.43
N TYR A 952 43.51 -38.73 -33.77
CA TYR A 952 43.72 -39.76 -34.79
C TYR A 952 43.53 -39.19 -36.21
N LYS A 953 42.49 -38.37 -36.39
CA LYS A 953 42.04 -37.87 -37.69
C LYS A 953 41.47 -36.45 -37.61
N LEU A 954 41.72 -35.63 -38.64
CA LEU A 954 41.06 -34.33 -38.84
C LEU A 954 40.07 -34.39 -39.98
N LYS A 955 38.84 -33.94 -39.72
CA LYS A 955 37.78 -33.83 -40.71
C LYS A 955 37.77 -32.41 -41.27
N ILE A 956 37.88 -32.31 -42.58
CA ILE A 956 37.85 -31.05 -43.32
C ILE A 956 36.39 -30.78 -43.68
N ASP A 957 35.86 -29.68 -43.15
CA ASP A 957 34.45 -29.30 -43.28
C ASP A 957 34.01 -29.22 -44.75
N GLN A 958 32.78 -29.69 -45.01
CA GLN A 958 32.19 -29.69 -46.35
C GLN A 958 32.11 -28.31 -47.00
N SER A 959 32.04 -27.21 -46.23
CA SER A 959 31.96 -25.85 -46.76
C SER A 959 33.19 -25.51 -47.61
N PHE A 960 34.39 -25.92 -47.18
CA PHE A 960 35.63 -25.74 -47.93
C PHE A 960 35.75 -26.72 -49.11
N VAL A 961 35.17 -27.93 -48.98
CA VAL A 961 35.25 -28.97 -50.02
C VAL A 961 34.28 -28.70 -51.17
N ARG A 962 33.09 -28.15 -50.88
CA ARG A 962 32.04 -27.89 -51.87
C ARG A 962 32.54 -27.01 -53.00
N ASP A 963 33.19 -25.90 -52.66
CA ASP A 963 33.62 -24.87 -53.62
C ASP A 963 35.12 -24.96 -53.98
N ILE A 964 35.82 -26.01 -53.53
CA ILE A 964 37.27 -26.29 -53.73
C ILE A 964 37.74 -26.31 -55.20
N THR A 965 36.85 -26.41 -56.18
CA THR A 965 37.24 -26.38 -57.59
C THR A 965 37.22 -24.96 -58.16
N ARG A 966 36.45 -24.06 -57.56
CA ARG A 966 36.13 -22.71 -58.07
C ARG A 966 36.75 -21.60 -57.22
N ASP A 967 36.75 -21.74 -55.90
CA ASP A 967 37.25 -20.72 -54.98
C ASP A 967 38.76 -20.92 -54.69
N PRO A 968 39.62 -19.94 -54.98
CA PRO A 968 41.04 -20.01 -54.63
C PRO A 968 41.32 -19.98 -53.12
N ASP A 969 40.45 -19.37 -52.32
CA ASP A 969 40.64 -19.27 -50.87
C ASP A 969 40.35 -20.62 -50.19
N ASP A 970 39.27 -21.29 -50.56
CA ASP A 970 38.96 -22.65 -50.08
C ASP A 970 40.05 -23.65 -50.46
N LYS A 971 40.59 -23.56 -51.69
CA LYS A 971 41.75 -24.36 -52.11
C LYS A 971 42.96 -24.15 -51.20
N ALA A 972 43.23 -22.90 -50.85
CA ALA A 972 44.35 -22.55 -49.98
C ALA A 972 44.14 -23.10 -48.55
N ILE A 973 42.93 -22.98 -48.01
CA ILE A 973 42.55 -23.49 -46.69
C ILE A 973 42.69 -25.02 -46.63
N VAL A 974 42.08 -25.74 -47.57
CA VAL A 974 42.16 -27.22 -47.61
C VAL A 974 43.60 -27.70 -47.74
N THR A 975 44.39 -27.05 -48.62
CA THR A 975 45.82 -27.38 -48.78
C THR A 975 46.61 -27.11 -47.49
N ALA A 976 46.31 -26.02 -46.77
CA ALA A 976 46.96 -25.68 -45.51
C ALA A 976 46.62 -26.70 -44.41
N ILE A 977 45.35 -27.10 -44.28
CA ILE A 977 44.90 -28.09 -43.29
C ILE A 977 45.59 -29.44 -43.53
N ILE A 978 45.64 -29.92 -44.78
CA ILE A 978 46.31 -31.19 -45.13
C ILE A 978 47.80 -31.14 -44.80
N ASN A 979 48.48 -30.03 -45.13
CA ASN A 979 49.91 -29.89 -44.83
C ASN A 979 50.19 -29.80 -43.32
N LEU A 980 49.30 -29.14 -42.56
CA LEU A 980 49.38 -29.07 -41.10
C LEU A 980 49.24 -30.46 -40.48
N ALA A 981 48.19 -31.20 -40.86
CA ALA A 981 47.92 -32.55 -40.38
C ALA A 981 49.11 -33.49 -40.67
N ARG A 982 49.62 -33.45 -41.91
CA ARG A 982 50.80 -34.21 -42.34
C ARG A 982 52.04 -33.88 -41.50
N SER A 983 52.26 -32.60 -41.18
CA SER A 983 53.39 -32.17 -40.36
C SER A 983 53.30 -32.64 -38.90
N LEU A 984 52.10 -32.93 -38.42
CA LEU A 984 51.81 -33.43 -37.08
C LEU A 984 51.62 -34.95 -37.03
N GLY A 985 51.67 -35.64 -38.18
CA GLY A 985 51.44 -37.08 -38.29
C GLY A 985 49.99 -37.51 -38.07
N ILE A 986 49.03 -36.60 -38.30
CA ILE A 986 47.59 -36.82 -38.15
C ILE A 986 47.00 -37.08 -39.54
N ARG A 987 46.04 -38.01 -39.64
CA ARG A 987 45.33 -38.30 -40.90
C ARG A 987 44.30 -37.23 -41.22
N THR A 988 43.97 -37.05 -42.49
CA THR A 988 42.87 -36.17 -42.90
C THR A 988 41.76 -36.91 -43.64
N ILE A 989 40.51 -36.58 -43.32
CA ILE A 989 39.33 -36.93 -44.11
C ILE A 989 38.67 -35.67 -44.65
N ALA A 990 38.28 -35.66 -45.92
CA ALA A 990 37.50 -34.58 -46.49
C ALA A 990 36.02 -34.99 -46.62
N GLU A 991 35.13 -34.14 -46.12
CA GLU A 991 33.68 -34.36 -46.12
C GLU A 991 32.99 -33.67 -47.29
N GLY A 992 31.76 -34.10 -47.60
CA GLY A 992 30.95 -33.46 -48.63
C GLY A 992 31.52 -33.61 -50.05
N VAL A 993 32.26 -34.68 -50.32
CA VAL A 993 32.73 -34.97 -51.68
C VAL A 993 31.55 -35.44 -52.54
N GLU A 994 31.15 -34.62 -53.50
CA GLU A 994 30.01 -34.85 -54.39
C GLU A 994 30.43 -35.10 -55.84
N THR A 995 31.58 -34.59 -56.28
CA THR A 995 32.01 -34.69 -57.68
C THR A 995 33.37 -35.35 -57.88
N SER A 996 33.59 -35.87 -59.10
CA SER A 996 34.85 -36.50 -59.47
C SER A 996 36.04 -35.52 -59.49
N GLU A 997 35.78 -34.24 -59.77
CA GLU A 997 36.77 -33.17 -59.78
C GLU A 997 37.25 -32.82 -58.37
N GLN A 998 36.33 -32.76 -57.40
CA GLN A 998 36.68 -32.58 -55.98
C GLN A 998 37.58 -33.73 -55.50
N LEU A 999 37.20 -34.98 -55.80
CA LEU A 999 37.98 -36.17 -55.47
C LEU A 999 39.38 -36.15 -56.11
N ALA A 1000 39.47 -35.77 -57.39
CA ALA A 1000 40.74 -35.69 -58.10
C ALA A 1000 41.68 -34.64 -57.46
N TYR A 1001 41.14 -33.49 -57.07
CA TYR A 1001 41.91 -32.45 -56.40
C TYR A 1001 42.40 -32.90 -55.02
N LEU A 1002 41.51 -33.47 -54.19
CA LEU A 1002 41.87 -34.00 -52.86
C LEU A 1002 42.95 -35.08 -52.93
N ARG A 1003 42.91 -35.93 -53.97
CA ARG A 1003 43.97 -36.91 -54.24
C ARG A 1003 45.29 -36.26 -54.62
N GLN A 1004 45.25 -35.18 -55.40
CA GLN A 1004 46.44 -34.44 -55.83
C GLN A 1004 47.15 -33.76 -54.64
N VAL A 1005 46.41 -33.14 -53.73
CA VAL A 1005 46.98 -32.49 -52.53
C VAL A 1005 47.36 -33.48 -51.43
N GLY A 1006 46.95 -34.74 -51.57
CA GLY A 1006 47.34 -35.86 -50.73
C GLY A 1006 46.57 -35.91 -49.42
N CYS A 1007 45.25 -35.75 -49.49
CA CYS A 1007 44.31 -36.15 -48.43
C CYS A 1007 44.35 -37.68 -48.25
N ASP A 1008 44.05 -38.22 -47.06
CA ASP A 1008 44.12 -39.68 -46.81
C ASP A 1008 42.80 -40.40 -47.08
N GLU A 1009 41.70 -39.79 -46.63
CA GLU A 1009 40.37 -40.39 -46.56
C GLU A 1009 39.31 -39.41 -47.11
N VAL A 1010 38.19 -39.91 -47.62
CA VAL A 1010 37.11 -39.10 -48.18
C VAL A 1010 35.74 -39.67 -47.81
N GLN A 1011 34.77 -38.77 -47.66
CA GLN A 1011 33.37 -39.07 -47.39
C GLN A 1011 32.46 -38.10 -48.14
N GLY A 1012 31.36 -38.59 -48.70
CA GLY A 1012 30.38 -37.76 -49.39
C GLY A 1012 29.50 -38.50 -50.39
N TYR A 1013 28.55 -37.78 -50.98
CA TYR A 1013 27.52 -38.35 -51.85
C TYR A 1013 28.04 -38.87 -53.18
N TYR A 1014 29.28 -38.52 -53.57
CA TYR A 1014 29.96 -39.14 -54.70
C TYR A 1014 30.03 -40.68 -54.57
N PHE A 1015 30.18 -41.18 -53.34
CA PHE A 1015 30.24 -42.63 -53.06
C PHE A 1015 28.88 -43.19 -52.67
N SER A 1016 28.25 -42.60 -51.65
CA SER A 1016 26.94 -42.99 -51.18
C SER A 1016 26.34 -41.92 -50.26
N GLU A 1017 25.03 -41.76 -50.32
CA GLU A 1017 24.27 -41.12 -49.26
C GLU A 1017 24.28 -41.99 -47.99
N PRO A 1018 23.94 -41.44 -46.81
CA PRO A 1018 23.79 -42.22 -45.58
C PRO A 1018 22.74 -43.33 -45.73
N LEU A 1019 23.14 -44.59 -45.51
CA LEU A 1019 22.31 -45.76 -45.73
C LEU A 1019 21.80 -46.38 -44.42
N PRO A 1020 20.59 -46.96 -44.38
CA PRO A 1020 20.20 -47.85 -43.30
C PRO A 1020 21.15 -49.06 -43.16
N ALA A 1021 21.17 -49.70 -41.99
CA ALA A 1021 22.14 -50.75 -41.67
C ALA A 1021 22.17 -51.90 -42.70
N GLU A 1022 21.00 -52.38 -43.15
CA GLU A 1022 20.88 -53.47 -44.11
C GLU A 1022 21.41 -53.08 -45.50
N SER A 1023 21.05 -51.89 -45.98
CA SER A 1023 21.52 -51.35 -47.26
C SER A 1023 23.03 -51.08 -47.25
N PHE A 1024 23.57 -50.61 -46.12
CA PHE A 1024 25.01 -50.42 -45.94
C PHE A 1024 25.77 -51.76 -46.00
N ALA A 1025 25.24 -52.80 -45.35
CA ALA A 1025 25.82 -54.14 -45.40
C ALA A 1025 25.78 -54.75 -46.82
N ALA A 1026 24.74 -54.46 -47.61
CA ALA A 1026 24.67 -54.85 -49.02
C ALA A 1026 25.71 -54.10 -49.87
N TYR A 1027 25.79 -52.77 -49.70
CA TYR A 1027 26.78 -51.92 -50.39
C TYR A 1027 28.23 -52.37 -50.15
N LEU A 1028 28.56 -52.75 -48.92
CA LEU A 1028 29.87 -53.31 -48.56
C LEU A 1028 30.19 -54.65 -49.27
N LYS A 1029 29.18 -55.48 -49.55
CA LYS A 1029 29.37 -56.77 -50.22
C LYS A 1029 29.57 -56.61 -51.73
N GLU A 1030 29.00 -55.57 -52.33
CA GLU A 1030 29.14 -55.25 -53.75
C GLU A 1030 30.49 -54.60 -54.10
N GLN A 1031 31.17 -54.00 -53.12
CA GLN A 1031 32.50 -53.38 -53.24
C GLN A 1031 33.69 -54.35 -53.03
N LYS A 1032 33.42 -55.63 -52.78
CA LYS A 1032 34.44 -56.71 -52.78
C LYS A 1032 34.78 -57.10 -54.21
#